data_AF-A0A1M5CF67-F1
#
_entry.id   AF-A0A1M5CF67-F1
#
_cell.length_a   1.000
_cell.length_b   1.000
_cell.length_c   1.000
_cell.angle_alpha   90.00
_cell.angle_beta   90.00
_cell.angle_gamma   90.00
#
_symmetry.space_group_name_H-M   'P 1'
#
loop_
_entity.id
_entity.type
_entity.pdbx_description
1 polymer ?
#
loop_
_entity_poly.entity_id
_entity_poly.type
_entity_poly.pdbx_seq_one_letter_code
_entity_poly.pdbx_strand_id
1 'polypeptide(L)'
;MQPIPTRLMHASLLGLAFSVPMVTAWADPMPVYALEAQLSTPPTMPEREDMPSAPRQALRTVTDTGLMVDTRSREAVRNFYNTIFTASEQASAQWTGNISGCVAGTVSQAYQDATLLRVNYFRAMAGIPAAVRFDADYNEKSQQAALMLSANNALSHNPPSSWRCYSAAGAQAAGNANISLGNAGPVAVLSQFRDDGAGNAAVGHRRWILYPQTAVMGTGDVVGQGAVANALWVFDSSMWGPRPAVRDDFVSWPPPGHVPYSLLFNRWSFSYPGADFSSASVTVQQQGQAVPVVVEPGGMGFGENTLVWIPSIQAAAAQQGDVEYRVSIRNVRIAGASRQFDYVVTAIDPAQHGADTVLPAISGTLSPVARQANEYRLMAVPGASAYQWKAARLQAFDQVEGAEAGLGLFSRNTSGDYAEVVSDIKASGQAGFLLAHSKPQPQILELTSSLFVHAGAQLMFSSRLGWASSDQYATVQVSVDEGANWQTVFTQRGTGTAGEPAFRPVSIGLAEYVGRNIQLRFVYDFSHGIYYPQSGGGVGWYFDDVRFSLVSSMQTGQSGEVTEPAFQFSPEAAGPHLLLARGMVGQLPLEWGPARLVTATEDTGGDAGATRRLTLHVDGPGTVQRSPGGTVFSSPGGTTEIDYAGNTVVTLQARPNTEAGFMGWNGACAGVADRCTLNLNGDRTVWASFTGNLDIRNPGTFVAQQYLDFLGRAGEPAGVDYWTDELQNGRTSRAAIVNSFFSSAEYQDGITPVTRLYFAYFDRVPDYAGLQHWIAAYQAGESLQAISQQFAQSVEFVQTYGNLNDAEFVDLVYRNVLGRAPEPQGNVFWLQALQQGLLRGQVMTQFSESDEYRQRTAASVQVSMMYMGLLRRSPDAAGFAEWVARLNQGQSVLGLIQGFIDSPEYLGRFSN
;
A
#
# COMPACT_ATOMS: atom_id res chain seq x y z
N MET A 1 84.16 22.77 16.01
CA MET A 1 82.88 23.46 15.75
C MET A 1 81.75 22.49 16.01
N GLN A 2 81.12 22.65 17.18
CA GLN A 2 79.80 22.14 17.62
C GLN A 2 78.66 22.99 17.01
N PRO A 3 77.34 22.74 17.22
CA PRO A 3 76.66 21.93 18.27
C PRO A 3 75.58 20.93 17.74
N ILE A 4 75.11 19.85 18.43
CA ILE A 4 74.29 19.59 19.67
C ILE A 4 72.89 20.31 19.73
N PRO A 5 71.85 19.83 20.49
CA PRO A 5 70.76 18.89 20.11
C PRO A 5 69.33 19.42 20.46
N THR A 6 68.25 18.70 20.13
CA THR A 6 66.91 18.88 20.77
C THR A 6 66.17 17.55 20.82
N ARG A 7 66.21 16.81 21.95
CA ARG A 7 65.23 16.76 23.05
C ARG A 7 63.80 16.37 22.66
N LEU A 8 63.49 15.08 22.88
CA LEU A 8 62.18 14.56 23.28
C LEU A 8 61.85 15.03 24.71
N MET A 9 60.62 15.51 24.94
CA MET A 9 59.86 15.35 26.21
C MET A 9 58.38 15.74 26.03
N HIS A 10 57.50 14.77 26.30
CA HIS A 10 56.16 14.80 26.89
C HIS A 10 55.23 16.02 26.74
N ALA A 11 54.03 15.78 26.22
CA ALA A 11 52.77 15.89 27.00
C ALA A 11 51.57 15.31 26.22
N SER A 12 50.84 14.42 26.88
CA SER A 12 49.60 13.80 26.44
C SER A 12 48.47 14.81 26.22
N LEU A 13 47.61 14.56 25.23
CA LEU A 13 46.22 15.02 25.25
C LEU A 13 45.35 14.02 24.49
N LEU A 14 44.41 13.42 25.24
CA LEU A 14 43.29 12.65 24.73
C LEU A 14 42.50 13.49 23.72
N GLY A 15 42.23 12.92 22.56
CA GLY A 15 41.17 13.35 21.64
C GLY A 15 40.31 12.15 21.30
N LEU A 16 39.17 12.03 22.00
CA LEU A 16 38.09 11.09 21.73
C LEU A 16 37.58 11.28 20.28
N ALA A 17 37.83 10.30 19.42
CA ALA A 17 37.10 10.17 18.16
C ALA A 17 35.78 9.44 18.47
N PHE A 18 34.68 10.18 18.43
CA PHE A 18 33.33 9.62 18.40
C PHE A 18 33.17 8.81 17.11
N SER A 19 33.18 7.49 17.23
CA SER A 19 32.68 6.57 16.22
C SER A 19 31.16 6.65 16.20
N VAL A 20 30.60 7.33 15.21
CA VAL A 20 29.19 7.21 14.83
C VAL A 20 28.97 5.79 14.30
N PRO A 21 27.99 5.01 14.78
CA PRO A 21 27.64 3.76 14.12
C PRO A 21 26.96 4.10 12.79
N MET A 22 27.61 3.73 11.68
CA MET A 22 26.94 3.67 10.38
C MET A 22 25.81 2.65 10.49
N VAL A 23 24.57 3.14 10.43
CA VAL A 23 23.43 2.32 10.02
C VAL A 23 23.63 2.08 8.53
N THR A 24 24.26 0.97 8.17
CA THR A 24 24.23 0.47 6.80
C THR A 24 22.83 -0.05 6.54
N ALA A 25 22.00 0.74 5.85
CA ALA A 25 20.81 0.24 5.20
C ALA A 25 21.27 -0.72 4.10
N TRP A 26 21.13 -2.02 4.33
CA TRP A 26 21.34 -3.03 3.31
C TRP A 26 20.09 -3.04 2.45
N ALA A 27 20.15 -2.35 1.31
CA ALA A 27 19.32 -2.71 0.18
C ALA A 27 19.72 -4.14 -0.20
N ASP A 28 18.77 -5.08 -0.17
CA ASP A 28 18.96 -6.35 -0.86
C ASP A 28 19.33 -6.02 -2.31
N PRO A 29 20.46 -6.53 -2.84
CA PRO A 29 20.68 -6.46 -4.26
C PRO A 29 19.55 -7.27 -4.90
N MET A 30 18.75 -6.61 -5.73
CA MET A 30 17.89 -7.25 -6.73
C MET A 30 18.62 -8.48 -7.30
N PRO A 31 17.93 -9.60 -7.59
CA PRO A 31 18.57 -10.69 -8.32
C PRO A 31 19.25 -10.07 -9.54
N VAL A 32 20.56 -10.23 -9.61
CA VAL A 32 21.37 -9.82 -10.74
C VAL A 32 20.80 -10.59 -11.92
N TYR A 33 19.89 -9.99 -12.69
CA TYR A 33 19.40 -10.63 -13.90
C TYR A 33 20.62 -10.86 -14.79
N ALA A 34 20.80 -12.15 -15.06
CA ALA A 34 21.73 -12.81 -15.95
C ALA A 34 22.15 -11.99 -17.18
N LEU A 35 23.38 -12.27 -17.65
CA LEU A 35 23.98 -11.91 -18.95
C LEU A 35 23.12 -10.99 -19.85
N GLU A 36 23.66 -9.81 -20.22
CA GLU A 36 23.05 -8.92 -21.21
C GLU A 36 22.46 -9.71 -22.40
N ALA A 37 21.13 -9.63 -22.58
CA ALA A 37 20.48 -10.28 -23.71
C ALA A 37 21.00 -9.68 -25.02
N GLN A 38 21.25 -10.55 -25.99
CA GLN A 38 21.49 -10.12 -27.36
C GLN A 38 20.13 -9.94 -28.03
N LEU A 39 19.86 -8.72 -28.50
CA LEU A 39 18.68 -8.40 -29.31
C LEU A 39 19.08 -8.33 -30.79
N SER A 40 18.16 -8.69 -31.69
CA SER A 40 18.34 -8.41 -33.11
C SER A 40 18.13 -6.91 -33.37
N THR A 41 18.21 -6.49 -34.63
CA THR A 41 17.43 -5.30 -35.04
C THR A 41 15.95 -5.67 -35.04
N PRO A 42 15.02 -4.79 -34.68
CA PRO A 42 13.58 -5.10 -34.66
C PRO A 42 13.02 -5.44 -36.06
N PRO A 43 11.94 -6.24 -36.17
CA PRO A 43 11.33 -6.55 -37.46
C PRO A 43 10.70 -5.29 -38.06
N THR A 44 10.85 -5.10 -39.37
CA THR A 44 10.20 -3.99 -40.09
C THR A 44 8.75 -4.31 -40.39
N MET A 45 7.90 -3.28 -40.44
CA MET A 45 6.49 -3.41 -40.80
C MET A 45 6.34 -4.20 -42.12
N PRO A 46 5.57 -5.31 -42.14
CA PRO A 46 5.38 -6.11 -43.35
C PRO A 46 4.47 -5.39 -44.35
N GLU A 47 4.54 -5.76 -45.63
CA GLU A 47 3.55 -5.31 -46.61
C GLU A 47 2.17 -5.89 -46.28
N ARG A 48 1.10 -5.14 -46.57
CA ARG A 48 -0.27 -5.53 -46.19
C ARG A 48 -0.69 -6.89 -46.77
N GLU A 49 -0.15 -7.25 -47.93
CA GLU A 49 -0.43 -8.49 -48.65
C GLU A 49 0.28 -9.73 -48.05
N ASP A 50 1.36 -9.51 -47.28
CA ASP A 50 2.16 -10.56 -46.64
C ASP A 50 1.64 -10.94 -45.24
N MET A 51 0.56 -10.32 -44.79
CA MET A 51 -0.02 -10.56 -43.46
C MET A 51 -0.73 -11.91 -43.38
N PRO A 52 -0.58 -12.65 -42.27
CA PRO A 52 -1.39 -13.84 -42.02
C PRO A 52 -2.89 -13.48 -42.06
N SER A 53 -3.69 -14.28 -42.75
CA SER A 53 -5.14 -14.09 -42.80
C SER A 53 -5.74 -14.23 -41.40
N ALA A 54 -6.53 -13.23 -40.98
CA ALA A 54 -7.17 -13.22 -39.67
C ALA A 54 -8.08 -14.45 -39.49
N PRO A 55 -8.03 -15.17 -38.35
CA PRO A 55 -9.07 -16.13 -38.03
C PRO A 55 -10.42 -15.40 -37.89
N ARG A 56 -11.46 -15.94 -38.54
CA ARG A 56 -12.85 -15.48 -38.37
C ARG A 56 -13.33 -15.83 -36.96
N GLN A 57 -13.22 -14.89 -36.03
CA GLN A 57 -14.04 -14.85 -34.82
C GLN A 57 -14.63 -13.45 -34.63
N ALA A 58 -15.85 -13.42 -34.11
CA ALA A 58 -16.71 -12.24 -34.05
C ALA A 58 -16.00 -11.05 -33.37
N LEU A 59 -16.09 -9.88 -34.00
CA LEU A 59 -15.87 -8.59 -33.36
C LEU A 59 -16.65 -8.57 -32.03
N ARG A 60 -15.93 -8.68 -30.91
CA ARG A 60 -16.49 -8.40 -29.58
C ARG A 60 -16.39 -6.91 -29.31
N THR A 61 -17.37 -6.45 -28.54
CA THR A 61 -17.65 -5.07 -28.14
C THR A 61 -16.46 -4.38 -27.47
N VAL A 62 -16.40 -3.05 -27.65
CA VAL A 62 -15.42 -2.05 -27.19
C VAL A 62 -15.27 -1.96 -25.65
N THR A 63 -15.67 -2.99 -24.89
CA THR A 63 -15.85 -2.92 -23.42
C THR A 63 -14.83 -3.72 -22.60
N ASP A 64 -13.81 -4.34 -23.19
CA ASP A 64 -12.76 -5.05 -22.45
C ASP A 64 -11.42 -4.32 -22.62
N THR A 65 -11.16 -3.31 -21.79
CA THR A 65 -9.96 -2.46 -21.88
C THR A 65 -8.70 -3.12 -21.31
N GLY A 66 -8.83 -4.31 -20.70
CA GLY A 66 -7.73 -5.04 -20.09
C GLY A 66 -7.21 -4.38 -18.81
N LEU A 67 -5.93 -4.57 -18.51
CA LEU A 67 -5.30 -3.96 -17.33
C LEU A 67 -5.32 -2.43 -17.42
N MET A 68 -5.55 -1.76 -16.29
CA MET A 68 -5.55 -0.30 -16.19
C MET A 68 -4.84 0.16 -14.92
N VAL A 69 -4.15 1.29 -15.00
CA VAL A 69 -3.46 1.92 -13.86
C VAL A 69 -3.49 3.43 -14.02
N ASP A 70 -3.86 4.14 -12.96
CA ASP A 70 -3.76 5.59 -12.90
C ASP A 70 -2.35 6.00 -12.46
N THR A 71 -1.52 6.42 -13.41
CA THR A 71 -0.14 6.83 -13.14
C THR A 71 -0.05 8.12 -12.32
N ARG A 72 -1.14 8.86 -12.12
CA ARG A 72 -1.15 10.06 -11.27
C ARG A 72 -1.19 9.72 -9.78
N SER A 73 -1.63 8.52 -9.41
CA SER A 73 -1.51 8.01 -8.04
C SER A 73 -0.23 7.21 -7.89
N ARG A 74 0.62 7.64 -6.95
CA ARG A 74 1.84 6.93 -6.60
C ARG A 74 1.49 5.54 -6.08
N GLU A 75 0.50 5.46 -5.20
CA GLU A 75 0.08 4.21 -4.61
C GLU A 75 -0.52 3.24 -5.64
N ALA A 76 -1.32 3.73 -6.59
CA ALA A 76 -1.86 2.86 -7.66
C ALA A 76 -0.73 2.24 -8.49
N VAL A 77 0.33 3.00 -8.80
CA VAL A 77 1.50 2.49 -9.54
C VAL A 77 2.31 1.50 -8.72
N ARG A 78 2.54 1.80 -7.43
CA ARG A 78 3.18 0.87 -6.49
C ARG A 78 2.42 -0.46 -6.42
N ASN A 79 1.11 -0.40 -6.18
CA ASN A 79 0.23 -1.56 -6.09
C ASN A 79 0.25 -2.36 -7.39
N PHE A 80 0.17 -1.69 -8.54
CA PHE A 80 0.22 -2.33 -9.85
C PHE A 80 1.57 -3.02 -10.11
N TYR A 81 2.69 -2.42 -9.72
CA TYR A 81 4.02 -3.05 -9.82
C TYR A 81 4.14 -4.26 -8.90
N ASN A 82 3.86 -4.10 -7.60
CA ASN A 82 4.03 -5.14 -6.59
C ASN A 82 3.06 -6.33 -6.75
N THR A 83 2.05 -6.21 -7.60
CA THR A 83 1.12 -7.31 -7.93
C THR A 83 1.32 -7.83 -9.33
N ILE A 84 1.15 -6.99 -10.36
CA ILE A 84 1.11 -7.43 -11.75
C ILE A 84 2.51 -7.73 -12.28
N PHE A 85 3.48 -6.84 -12.01
CA PHE A 85 4.84 -7.00 -12.51
C PHE A 85 5.55 -8.17 -11.81
N THR A 86 5.46 -8.24 -10.48
CA THR A 86 6.08 -9.31 -9.68
C THR A 86 5.43 -10.68 -9.93
N ALA A 87 4.10 -10.76 -10.11
CA ALA A 87 3.43 -12.03 -10.42
C ALA A 87 3.93 -12.67 -11.72
N SER A 88 4.42 -11.87 -12.67
CA SER A 88 5.02 -12.43 -13.90
C SER A 88 6.41 -13.03 -13.69
N GLU A 89 7.03 -12.93 -12.51
CA GLU A 89 8.42 -13.40 -12.27
C GLU A 89 8.50 -14.81 -11.68
N GLN A 90 7.37 -15.32 -11.16
CA GLN A 90 7.36 -16.54 -10.35
C GLN A 90 7.13 -17.83 -11.16
N ALA A 91 6.81 -17.72 -12.45
CA ALA A 91 6.47 -18.88 -13.27
C ALA A 91 7.72 -19.65 -13.75
N SER A 92 7.70 -20.97 -13.59
CA SER A 92 8.74 -21.86 -14.15
C SER A 92 8.41 -22.25 -15.59
N ALA A 93 9.39 -22.14 -16.48
CA ALA A 93 9.22 -22.42 -17.90
C ALA A 93 8.86 -23.89 -18.19
N GLN A 94 9.40 -24.86 -17.44
CA GLN A 94 9.20 -26.30 -17.65
C GLN A 94 9.27 -26.73 -19.13
N TRP A 95 10.27 -26.25 -19.85
CA TRP A 95 10.39 -26.52 -21.28
C TRP A 95 10.58 -28.01 -21.57
N THR A 96 9.75 -28.55 -22.46
CA THR A 96 9.70 -29.99 -22.79
C THR A 96 10.49 -30.37 -24.05
N GLY A 97 11.11 -29.39 -24.71
CA GLY A 97 11.80 -29.58 -25.98
C GLY A 97 13.21 -30.14 -25.86
N ASN A 98 13.85 -30.29 -27.01
CA ASN A 98 15.21 -30.81 -27.13
C ASN A 98 15.91 -30.23 -28.37
N ILE A 99 16.95 -29.43 -28.15
CA ILE A 99 17.72 -28.81 -29.24
C ILE A 99 18.42 -29.87 -30.10
N SER A 100 19.00 -30.89 -29.47
CA SER A 100 19.81 -31.88 -30.17
C SER A 100 19.00 -32.64 -31.22
N GLY A 101 17.76 -33.00 -30.88
CA GLY A 101 16.80 -33.70 -31.73
C GLY A 101 15.82 -32.80 -32.49
N CYS A 102 16.00 -31.48 -32.46
CA CYS A 102 15.10 -30.50 -33.08
C CYS A 102 13.62 -30.65 -32.68
N VAL A 103 13.37 -30.93 -31.40
CA VAL A 103 12.02 -30.98 -30.83
C VAL A 103 11.73 -29.64 -30.18
N ALA A 104 10.80 -28.86 -30.74
CA ALA A 104 10.50 -27.52 -30.23
C ALA A 104 9.89 -27.54 -28.82
N GLY A 105 9.12 -28.60 -28.51
CA GLY A 105 8.44 -28.76 -27.23
C GLY A 105 7.46 -27.63 -26.95
N THR A 106 7.17 -27.43 -25.68
CA THR A 106 6.33 -26.36 -25.13
C THR A 106 6.90 -25.88 -23.80
N VAL A 107 6.50 -24.69 -23.38
CA VAL A 107 6.65 -24.21 -22.00
C VAL A 107 5.33 -24.40 -21.23
N SER A 108 5.37 -24.27 -19.91
CA SER A 108 4.16 -24.35 -19.07
C SER A 108 3.18 -23.22 -19.39
N GLN A 109 1.88 -23.48 -19.20
CA GLN A 109 0.85 -22.45 -19.40
C GLN A 109 1.07 -21.25 -18.47
N ALA A 110 1.43 -21.50 -17.20
CA ALA A 110 1.73 -20.44 -16.24
C ALA A 110 2.88 -19.51 -16.72
N TYR A 111 3.88 -20.05 -17.43
CA TYR A 111 4.98 -19.26 -17.98
C TYR A 111 4.54 -18.41 -19.19
N GLN A 112 3.66 -18.95 -20.04
CA GLN A 112 3.06 -18.17 -21.13
C GLN A 112 2.16 -17.05 -20.58
N ASP A 113 1.33 -17.36 -19.59
CA ASP A 113 0.45 -16.38 -18.93
C ASP A 113 1.25 -15.27 -18.26
N ALA A 114 2.36 -15.62 -17.58
CA ALA A 114 3.29 -14.64 -17.02
C ALA A 114 3.93 -13.76 -18.10
N THR A 115 4.33 -14.34 -19.24
CA THR A 115 4.90 -13.58 -20.36
C THR A 115 3.88 -12.58 -20.94
N LEU A 116 2.62 -13.02 -21.10
CA LEU A 116 1.52 -12.16 -21.53
C LEU A 116 1.22 -11.06 -20.52
N LEU A 117 1.25 -11.39 -19.22
CA LEU A 117 1.03 -10.43 -18.14
C LEU A 117 2.07 -9.31 -18.17
N ARG A 118 3.34 -9.64 -18.44
CA ARG A 118 4.42 -8.65 -18.59
C ARG A 118 4.22 -7.74 -19.80
N VAL A 119 3.74 -8.25 -20.94
CA VAL A 119 3.36 -7.43 -22.11
C VAL A 119 2.26 -6.45 -21.73
N ASN A 120 1.17 -6.93 -21.13
CA ASN A 120 0.03 -6.09 -20.79
C ASN A 120 0.36 -5.09 -19.65
N TYR A 121 1.27 -5.40 -18.74
CA TYR A 121 1.77 -4.45 -17.74
C TYR A 121 2.34 -3.18 -18.38
N PHE A 122 3.25 -3.34 -19.34
CA PHE A 122 3.88 -2.20 -20.02
C PHE A 122 2.87 -1.38 -20.82
N ARG A 123 1.92 -2.07 -21.49
CA ARG A 123 0.85 -1.43 -22.24
C ARG A 123 -0.07 -0.60 -21.34
N ALA A 124 -0.45 -1.14 -20.17
CA ALA A 124 -1.30 -0.44 -19.20
C ALA A 124 -0.60 0.82 -18.64
N MET A 125 0.68 0.69 -18.25
CA MET A 125 1.48 1.83 -17.77
C MET A 125 1.60 2.94 -18.83
N ALA A 126 1.82 2.56 -20.09
CA ALA A 126 1.89 3.47 -21.23
C ALA A 126 0.53 4.09 -21.63
N GLY A 127 -0.58 3.68 -20.99
CA GLY A 127 -1.90 4.25 -21.23
C GLY A 127 -2.55 3.80 -22.54
N ILE A 128 -2.21 2.61 -23.06
CA ILE A 128 -2.79 2.03 -24.27
C ILE A 128 -3.61 0.77 -23.92
N PRO A 129 -4.49 0.27 -24.81
CA PRO A 129 -5.25 -0.95 -24.52
C PRO A 129 -4.36 -2.13 -24.11
N ALA A 130 -4.59 -2.67 -22.92
CA ALA A 130 -3.77 -3.71 -22.29
C ALA A 130 -4.52 -5.03 -22.14
N ALA A 131 -5.28 -5.37 -23.18
CA ALA A 131 -6.07 -6.60 -23.32
C ALA A 131 -5.50 -7.52 -24.41
N VAL A 132 -4.18 -7.46 -24.68
CA VAL A 132 -3.57 -8.37 -25.65
C VAL A 132 -3.77 -9.80 -25.18
N ARG A 133 -4.03 -10.70 -26.12
CA ARG A 133 -4.07 -12.14 -25.90
C ARG A 133 -3.00 -12.85 -26.72
N PHE A 134 -2.51 -13.97 -26.21
CA PHE A 134 -1.72 -14.89 -27.02
C PHE A 134 -2.61 -15.79 -27.88
N ASP A 135 -2.18 -16.01 -29.12
CA ASP A 135 -2.80 -16.95 -30.05
C ASP A 135 -2.03 -18.26 -30.10
N ALA A 136 -2.75 -19.38 -30.12
CA ALA A 136 -2.15 -20.71 -30.09
C ALA A 136 -1.28 -20.99 -31.34
N ASP A 137 -1.70 -20.53 -32.52
CA ASP A 137 -0.93 -20.70 -33.76
C ASP A 137 0.35 -19.85 -33.72
N TYR A 138 0.24 -18.61 -33.23
CA TYR A 138 1.41 -17.73 -33.08
C TYR A 138 2.39 -18.28 -32.03
N ASN A 139 1.89 -18.86 -30.93
CA ASN A 139 2.72 -19.51 -29.92
C ASN A 139 3.48 -20.71 -30.51
N GLU A 140 2.78 -21.60 -31.22
CA GLU A 140 3.40 -22.79 -31.83
C GLU A 140 4.52 -22.40 -32.81
N LYS A 141 4.25 -21.43 -33.69
CA LYS A 141 5.25 -20.94 -34.65
C LYS A 141 6.41 -20.23 -33.97
N SER A 142 6.13 -19.42 -32.96
CA SER A 142 7.17 -18.72 -32.19
C SER A 142 8.05 -19.71 -31.43
N GLN A 143 7.49 -20.83 -30.93
CA GLN A 143 8.25 -21.89 -30.26
C GLN A 143 9.22 -22.57 -31.22
N GLN A 144 8.82 -22.77 -32.49
CA GLN A 144 9.72 -23.22 -33.55
C GLN A 144 10.81 -22.18 -33.85
N ALA A 145 10.46 -20.89 -33.87
CA ALA A 145 11.44 -19.82 -34.06
C ALA A 145 12.49 -19.81 -32.95
N ALA A 146 12.07 -19.83 -31.67
CA ALA A 146 12.98 -19.88 -30.54
C ALA A 146 13.92 -21.09 -30.59
N LEU A 147 13.42 -22.27 -31.00
CA LEU A 147 14.27 -23.44 -31.24
C LEU A 147 15.33 -23.18 -32.32
N MET A 148 14.96 -22.58 -33.46
CA MET A 148 15.92 -22.27 -34.52
C MET A 148 17.00 -21.28 -34.04
N LEU A 149 16.60 -20.20 -33.37
CA LEU A 149 17.52 -19.19 -32.85
C LEU A 149 18.50 -19.82 -31.84
N SER A 150 17.98 -20.64 -30.92
CA SER A 150 18.75 -21.34 -29.91
C SER A 150 19.71 -22.38 -30.51
N ALA A 151 19.24 -23.20 -31.44
CA ALA A 151 20.02 -24.28 -32.07
C ALA A 151 21.20 -23.78 -32.90
N ASN A 152 21.14 -22.54 -33.37
CA ASN A 152 22.18 -21.90 -34.17
C ASN A 152 22.95 -20.82 -33.39
N ASN A 153 22.53 -20.51 -32.15
CA ASN A 153 23.06 -19.42 -31.34
C ASN A 153 23.20 -18.11 -32.14
N ALA A 154 22.16 -17.78 -32.93
CA ALA A 154 22.14 -16.66 -33.86
C ALA A 154 20.74 -16.07 -34.00
N LEU A 155 20.68 -14.76 -34.25
CA LEU A 155 19.44 -14.03 -34.49
C LEU A 155 19.29 -13.68 -35.97
N SER A 156 18.11 -13.94 -36.54
CA SER A 156 17.75 -13.51 -37.89
C SER A 156 16.23 -13.48 -38.06
N HIS A 157 15.71 -12.39 -38.63
CA HIS A 157 14.32 -12.31 -39.10
C HIS A 157 14.10 -13.04 -40.43
N ASN A 158 15.17 -13.36 -41.15
CA ASN A 158 15.16 -14.13 -42.40
C ASN A 158 16.11 -15.33 -42.27
N PRO A 159 15.80 -16.31 -41.40
CA PRO A 159 16.70 -17.43 -41.17
C PRO A 159 16.84 -18.27 -42.45
N PRO A 160 18.07 -18.60 -42.90
CA PRO A 160 18.26 -19.41 -44.09
C PRO A 160 17.81 -20.86 -43.85
N SER A 161 17.32 -21.51 -44.89
CA SER A 161 16.88 -22.91 -44.83
C SER A 161 17.98 -23.92 -44.46
N SER A 162 19.25 -23.49 -44.49
CA SER A 162 20.40 -24.27 -44.05
C SER A 162 20.61 -24.27 -42.53
N TRP A 163 19.86 -23.48 -41.76
CA TRP A 163 19.96 -23.47 -40.30
C TRP A 163 19.57 -24.82 -39.69
N ARG A 164 20.23 -25.16 -38.58
CA ARG A 164 19.85 -26.32 -37.78
C ARG A 164 18.42 -26.13 -37.25
N CYS A 165 17.65 -27.21 -37.26
CA CYS A 165 16.25 -27.22 -36.82
C CYS A 165 15.34 -26.24 -37.60
N TYR A 166 15.73 -25.85 -38.82
CA TYR A 166 14.93 -24.97 -39.65
C TYR A 166 13.52 -25.53 -39.88
N SER A 167 12.52 -24.68 -39.72
CA SER A 167 11.15 -24.95 -40.16
C SER A 167 10.58 -23.70 -40.83
N ALA A 168 9.73 -23.88 -41.83
CA ALA A 168 9.06 -22.76 -42.49
C ALA A 168 8.18 -21.95 -41.52
N ALA A 169 7.55 -22.64 -40.56
CA ALA A 169 6.73 -22.04 -39.52
C ALA A 169 7.57 -21.18 -38.55
N GLY A 170 8.73 -21.68 -38.12
CA GLY A 170 9.68 -20.92 -37.32
C GLY A 170 10.28 -19.74 -38.07
N ALA A 171 10.55 -19.88 -39.37
CA ALA A 171 11.05 -18.78 -40.20
C ALA A 171 10.01 -17.66 -40.35
N GLN A 172 8.74 -18.04 -40.53
CA GLN A 172 7.62 -17.09 -40.54
C GLN A 172 7.53 -16.33 -39.21
N ALA A 173 7.55 -17.02 -38.07
CA ALA A 173 7.50 -16.37 -36.77
C ALA A 173 8.72 -15.48 -36.52
N ALA A 174 9.92 -15.91 -36.89
CA ALA A 174 11.12 -15.08 -36.76
C ALA A 174 10.97 -13.75 -37.50
N GLY A 175 10.35 -13.72 -38.69
CA GLY A 175 10.07 -12.47 -39.42
C GLY A 175 8.98 -11.57 -38.82
N ASN A 176 8.12 -12.12 -37.96
CA ASN A 176 6.98 -11.40 -37.34
C ASN A 176 7.16 -11.13 -35.83
N ALA A 177 8.31 -11.48 -35.28
CA ALA A 177 8.56 -11.46 -33.85
C ALA A 177 9.70 -10.51 -33.47
N ASN A 178 9.59 -9.91 -32.28
CA ASN A 178 10.78 -9.48 -31.55
C ASN A 178 11.56 -10.74 -31.15
N ILE A 179 12.87 -10.81 -31.44
CA ILE A 179 13.68 -12.00 -31.19
C ILE A 179 14.89 -11.67 -30.32
N SER A 180 15.23 -12.56 -29.40
CA SER A 180 16.33 -12.36 -28.46
C SER A 180 17.04 -13.65 -28.10
N LEU A 181 18.33 -13.56 -27.78
CA LEU A 181 19.13 -14.60 -27.14
C LEU A 181 19.54 -14.14 -25.72
N GLY A 182 19.80 -15.10 -24.85
CA GLY A 182 20.23 -14.89 -23.46
C GLY A 182 19.06 -14.85 -22.47
N ASN A 183 17.88 -14.40 -22.90
CA ASN A 183 16.68 -14.30 -22.06
C ASN A 183 15.45 -14.95 -22.73
N ALA A 184 14.51 -15.42 -21.89
CA ALA A 184 13.23 -16.01 -22.29
C ALA A 184 12.06 -15.45 -21.46
N GLY A 185 10.85 -15.65 -21.97
CA GLY A 185 9.57 -15.33 -21.33
C GLY A 185 9.48 -13.89 -20.81
N PRO A 186 9.03 -13.66 -19.56
CA PRO A 186 8.86 -12.31 -19.01
C PRO A 186 10.15 -11.46 -19.04
N VAL A 187 11.31 -12.09 -18.83
CA VAL A 187 12.61 -11.41 -18.84
C VAL A 187 13.04 -11.02 -20.26
N ALA A 188 12.67 -11.82 -21.26
CA ALA A 188 12.86 -11.45 -22.67
C ALA A 188 12.00 -10.22 -23.03
N VAL A 189 10.73 -10.19 -22.61
CA VAL A 189 9.86 -9.01 -22.81
C VAL A 189 10.46 -7.77 -22.17
N LEU A 190 10.95 -7.86 -20.92
CA LEU A 190 11.65 -6.74 -20.26
C LEU A 190 12.86 -6.27 -21.06
N SER A 191 13.67 -7.19 -21.59
CA SER A 191 14.87 -6.87 -22.37
C SER A 191 14.53 -6.19 -23.70
N GLN A 192 13.57 -6.76 -24.43
CA GLN A 192 13.04 -6.21 -25.69
C GLN A 192 12.39 -4.85 -25.48
N PHE A 193 11.69 -4.66 -24.36
CA PHE A 193 11.09 -3.37 -24.03
C PHE A 193 12.12 -2.32 -23.62
N ARG A 194 13.14 -2.69 -22.85
CA ARG A 194 14.28 -1.82 -22.52
C ARG A 194 15.01 -1.40 -23.80
N ASP A 195 15.15 -2.33 -24.74
CA ASP A 195 15.64 -2.14 -26.11
C ASP A 195 17.04 -1.52 -26.17
N ASP A 196 17.94 -2.09 -25.35
CA ASP A 196 19.34 -1.68 -25.29
C ASP A 196 20.14 -2.21 -26.48
N GLY A 197 21.35 -1.66 -26.67
CA GLY A 197 22.27 -2.05 -27.74
C GLY A 197 22.40 -1.02 -28.85
N ALA A 198 23.54 -1.06 -29.55
CA ALA A 198 23.90 -0.06 -30.57
C ALA A 198 23.00 -0.11 -31.81
N GLY A 199 22.44 -1.28 -32.15
CA GLY A 199 21.51 -1.46 -33.28
C GLY A 199 20.07 -1.02 -33.00
N ASN A 200 19.77 -0.61 -31.76
CA ASN A 200 18.40 -0.44 -31.26
C ASN A 200 18.05 1.01 -30.88
N ALA A 201 18.77 1.98 -31.44
CA ALA A 201 18.55 3.41 -31.19
C ALA A 201 17.09 3.86 -31.47
N ALA A 202 16.41 3.19 -32.41
CA ALA A 202 15.02 3.48 -32.77
C ALA A 202 13.95 2.87 -31.83
N VAL A 203 14.37 2.12 -30.80
CA VAL A 203 13.53 1.37 -29.85
C VAL A 203 12.39 0.57 -30.50
N GLY A 204 12.67 -0.09 -31.64
CA GLY A 204 11.63 -0.74 -32.43
C GLY A 204 10.94 -1.91 -31.74
N HIS A 205 11.63 -2.69 -30.90
CA HIS A 205 11.00 -3.78 -30.15
C HIS A 205 9.98 -3.22 -29.16
N ARG A 206 10.35 -2.15 -28.44
CA ARG A 206 9.43 -1.41 -27.55
C ARG A 206 8.25 -0.83 -28.33
N ARG A 207 8.49 -0.23 -29.50
CA ARG A 207 7.44 0.36 -30.34
C ARG A 207 6.42 -0.68 -30.79
N TRP A 208 6.85 -1.92 -31.03
CA TRP A 208 5.92 -3.02 -31.34
C TRP A 208 5.12 -3.50 -30.13
N ILE A 209 5.75 -3.61 -28.96
CA ILE A 209 5.03 -3.92 -27.72
C ILE A 209 3.98 -2.83 -27.39
N LEU A 210 4.34 -1.56 -27.64
CA LEU A 210 3.50 -0.39 -27.41
C LEU A 210 2.65 0.05 -28.60
N TYR A 211 2.54 -0.76 -29.66
CA TYR A 211 1.73 -0.38 -30.80
C TYR A 211 0.23 -0.45 -30.40
N PRO A 212 -0.52 0.68 -30.41
CA PRO A 212 -1.84 0.73 -29.80
C PRO A 212 -2.85 -0.26 -30.38
N GLN A 213 -2.80 -0.47 -31.70
CA GLN A 213 -3.75 -1.30 -32.44
C GLN A 213 -3.58 -2.80 -32.20
N THR A 214 -2.41 -3.27 -31.77
CA THR A 214 -2.15 -4.71 -31.62
C THR A 214 -3.09 -5.31 -30.58
N ALA A 215 -3.85 -6.34 -30.98
CA ALA A 215 -4.78 -7.05 -30.10
C ALA A 215 -4.32 -8.49 -29.80
N VAL A 216 -3.49 -9.07 -30.67
CA VAL A 216 -3.05 -10.46 -30.59
C VAL A 216 -1.54 -10.55 -30.75
N MET A 217 -0.90 -11.37 -29.95
CA MET A 217 0.53 -11.69 -29.99
C MET A 217 0.75 -13.20 -29.86
N GLY A 218 1.99 -13.66 -29.82
CA GLY A 218 2.35 -15.02 -29.43
C GLY A 218 3.79 -15.09 -28.93
N THR A 219 4.13 -16.13 -28.16
CA THR A 219 5.48 -16.31 -27.60
C THR A 219 5.99 -17.72 -27.82
N GLY A 220 7.31 -17.85 -27.96
CA GLY A 220 8.02 -19.11 -27.94
C GLY A 220 9.36 -18.97 -27.26
N ASP A 221 9.73 -20.00 -26.50
CA ASP A 221 10.78 -19.90 -25.49
C ASP A 221 11.60 -21.17 -25.40
N VAL A 222 12.94 -21.04 -25.44
CA VAL A 222 13.87 -22.13 -25.17
C VAL A 222 14.72 -21.76 -23.97
N VAL A 223 14.70 -22.63 -22.96
CA VAL A 223 15.47 -22.49 -21.71
C VAL A 223 16.29 -23.76 -21.43
N GLY A 224 17.36 -23.66 -20.62
CA GLY A 224 18.15 -24.83 -20.22
C GLY A 224 19.34 -25.11 -21.15
N GLN A 225 19.46 -26.34 -21.68
CA GLN A 225 20.64 -26.75 -22.45
C GLN A 225 20.70 -26.07 -23.82
N GLY A 226 21.64 -25.14 -24.01
CA GLY A 226 21.83 -24.36 -25.25
C GLY A 226 21.79 -22.85 -24.99
N ALA A 227 21.71 -22.06 -26.05
CA ALA A 227 21.50 -20.62 -25.92
C ALA A 227 20.04 -20.33 -25.57
N VAL A 228 19.76 -19.67 -24.46
CA VAL A 228 18.39 -19.25 -24.12
C VAL A 228 17.86 -18.34 -25.22
N ALA A 229 16.63 -18.54 -25.67
CA ALA A 229 16.05 -17.79 -26.78
C ALA A 229 14.57 -17.50 -26.58
N ASN A 230 14.11 -16.36 -27.11
CA ASN A 230 12.71 -16.00 -27.21
C ASN A 230 12.38 -15.44 -28.60
N ALA A 231 11.16 -15.74 -29.04
CA ALA A 231 10.50 -15.05 -30.15
C ALA A 231 9.11 -14.61 -29.67
N LEU A 232 8.88 -13.30 -29.62
CA LEU A 232 7.59 -12.68 -29.29
C LEU A 232 6.97 -12.13 -30.57
N TRP A 233 5.98 -12.83 -31.13
CA TRP A 233 5.20 -12.40 -32.29
C TRP A 233 4.43 -11.11 -31.99
N VAL A 234 4.59 -10.07 -32.83
CA VAL A 234 4.04 -8.72 -32.58
C VAL A 234 3.11 -8.18 -33.67
N PHE A 235 2.95 -8.88 -34.79
CA PHE A 235 2.13 -8.42 -35.92
C PHE A 235 0.79 -9.14 -36.02
N ASP A 236 -0.32 -8.42 -35.93
CA ASP A 236 -1.66 -8.97 -36.12
C ASP A 236 -2.47 -8.21 -37.17
N SER A 237 -3.61 -8.78 -37.56
CA SER A 237 -4.48 -8.14 -38.56
C SER A 237 -5.03 -6.78 -38.13
N SER A 238 -5.01 -6.47 -36.83
CA SER A 238 -5.51 -5.21 -36.26
C SER A 238 -4.57 -4.05 -36.56
N MET A 239 -3.32 -4.30 -36.93
CA MET A 239 -2.29 -3.27 -37.05
C MET A 239 -2.58 -2.17 -38.09
N TRP A 240 -3.44 -2.47 -39.05
CA TRP A 240 -3.94 -1.56 -40.10
C TRP A 240 -5.33 -0.98 -39.79
N GLY A 241 -5.88 -1.31 -38.62
CA GLY A 241 -7.16 -0.83 -38.14
C GLY A 241 -7.09 0.60 -37.60
N PRO A 242 -8.26 1.17 -37.24
CA PRO A 242 -8.30 2.47 -36.60
C PRO A 242 -7.49 2.46 -35.30
N ARG A 243 -6.75 3.54 -35.05
CA ARG A 243 -6.03 3.74 -33.79
C ARG A 243 -7.04 3.82 -32.64
N PRO A 244 -6.92 2.99 -31.59
CA PRO A 244 -7.80 3.08 -30.43
C PRO A 244 -7.55 4.36 -29.62
N ALA A 245 -8.49 4.67 -28.73
CA ALA A 245 -8.27 5.69 -27.72
C ALA A 245 -7.12 5.27 -26.79
N VAL A 246 -6.32 6.26 -26.41
CA VAL A 246 -5.17 6.13 -25.50
C VAL A 246 -5.31 7.20 -24.42
N ARG A 247 -4.74 6.98 -23.23
CA ARG A 247 -4.88 7.87 -22.06
C ARG A 247 -4.37 9.28 -22.36
N ASP A 248 -3.18 9.32 -22.93
CA ASP A 248 -2.50 10.54 -23.38
C ASP A 248 -2.56 10.51 -24.91
N ASP A 249 -2.86 11.63 -25.60
CA ASP A 249 -2.96 11.67 -27.08
C ASP A 249 -1.72 11.10 -27.82
N PHE A 250 -0.60 10.92 -27.09
CA PHE A 250 0.66 10.32 -27.48
C PHE A 250 0.98 9.06 -26.64
N VAL A 251 1.87 8.22 -27.11
CA VAL A 251 2.41 7.08 -26.33
C VAL A 251 3.82 7.39 -25.93
N SER A 252 4.18 7.26 -24.65
CA SER A 252 5.54 7.52 -24.18
C SER A 252 6.03 6.47 -23.20
N TRP A 253 7.35 6.30 -23.16
CA TRP A 253 8.03 5.64 -22.07
C TRP A 253 9.25 6.47 -21.64
N PRO A 254 9.34 6.87 -20.37
CA PRO A 254 8.37 6.65 -19.30
C PRO A 254 7.05 7.41 -19.55
N PRO A 255 5.91 6.89 -19.03
CA PRO A 255 4.63 7.57 -19.15
C PRO A 255 4.56 8.82 -18.24
N PRO A 256 3.63 9.77 -18.50
CA PRO A 256 3.32 10.82 -17.54
C PRO A 256 2.86 10.25 -16.19
N GLY A 257 3.29 10.87 -15.09
CA GLY A 257 2.99 10.44 -13.71
C GLY A 257 4.12 9.60 -13.10
N HIS A 258 3.76 8.67 -12.22
CA HIS A 258 4.69 7.85 -11.45
C HIS A 258 5.15 6.61 -12.22
N VAL A 259 6.41 6.23 -12.04
CA VAL A 259 7.02 5.02 -12.61
C VAL A 259 8.03 4.41 -11.62
N PRO A 260 8.05 3.08 -11.42
CA PRO A 260 9.07 2.44 -10.59
C PRO A 260 10.46 2.72 -11.15
N TYR A 261 11.41 3.13 -10.29
CA TYR A 261 12.75 3.52 -10.74
C TYR A 261 13.51 2.39 -11.45
N SER A 262 13.20 1.13 -11.12
CA SER A 262 13.75 -0.07 -11.76
C SER A 262 13.35 -0.18 -13.24
N LEU A 263 12.28 0.51 -13.66
CA LEU A 263 11.77 0.53 -15.03
C LEU A 263 12.05 1.84 -15.77
N LEU A 264 12.80 2.74 -15.13
CA LEU A 264 13.24 4.00 -15.71
C LEU A 264 14.50 3.77 -16.56
N PHE A 265 14.30 3.21 -17.75
CA PHE A 265 15.39 2.82 -18.66
C PHE A 265 16.13 4.03 -19.25
N ASN A 266 17.33 3.78 -19.76
CA ASN A 266 18.20 4.81 -20.35
C ASN A 266 17.56 5.50 -21.56
N ARG A 267 16.90 4.75 -22.46
CA ARG A 267 16.23 5.32 -23.65
C ARG A 267 14.80 5.71 -23.31
N TRP A 268 14.49 6.98 -23.42
CA TRP A 268 13.14 7.53 -23.34
C TRP A 268 12.58 7.71 -24.76
N SER A 269 11.28 7.51 -24.91
CA SER A 269 10.62 7.50 -26.22
C SER A 269 9.27 8.20 -26.16
N PHE A 270 8.96 8.96 -27.21
CA PHE A 270 7.69 9.65 -27.40
C PHE A 270 7.17 9.38 -28.82
N SER A 271 5.98 8.80 -28.92
CA SER A 271 5.35 8.38 -30.17
C SER A 271 4.07 9.14 -30.42
N TYR A 272 3.86 9.57 -31.67
CA TYR A 272 2.63 10.21 -32.10
C TYR A 272 2.31 9.82 -33.55
N PRO A 273 1.06 9.46 -33.87
CA PRO A 273 0.68 8.98 -35.20
C PRO A 273 0.93 10.05 -36.27
N GLY A 274 1.76 9.72 -37.26
CA GLY A 274 2.07 10.60 -38.40
C GLY A 274 2.86 11.87 -38.06
N ALA A 275 3.46 11.96 -36.86
CA ALA A 275 4.29 13.10 -36.48
C ALA A 275 5.63 13.09 -37.23
N ASP A 276 6.09 14.27 -37.62
CA ASP A 276 7.45 14.53 -38.11
C ASP A 276 8.28 15.16 -36.98
N PHE A 277 9.31 14.43 -36.56
CA PHE A 277 10.22 14.81 -35.49
C PHE A 277 11.56 15.39 -35.99
N SER A 278 11.74 15.58 -37.30
CA SER A 278 13.00 16.06 -37.89
C SER A 278 13.47 17.42 -37.36
N SER A 279 12.53 18.26 -36.92
CA SER A 279 12.80 19.57 -36.31
C SER A 279 12.59 19.60 -34.79
N ALA A 280 12.24 18.46 -34.17
CA ALA A 280 11.85 18.40 -32.77
C ALA A 280 13.06 18.56 -31.84
N SER A 281 12.83 19.16 -30.68
CA SER A 281 13.84 19.31 -29.63
C SER A 281 13.27 18.87 -28.28
N VAL A 282 14.08 18.19 -27.47
CA VAL A 282 13.70 17.70 -26.13
C VAL A 282 14.53 18.39 -25.06
N THR A 283 13.88 18.80 -23.98
CA THR A 283 14.55 19.20 -22.74
C THR A 283 13.98 18.43 -21.57
N VAL A 284 14.85 18.02 -20.64
CA VAL A 284 14.47 17.40 -19.37
C VAL A 284 15.01 18.25 -18.23
N GLN A 285 14.21 18.44 -17.18
CA GLN A 285 14.63 19.14 -15.96
C GLN A 285 14.35 18.30 -14.72
N GLN A 286 15.26 18.35 -13.75
CA GLN A 286 15.10 17.74 -12.43
C GLN A 286 15.21 18.85 -11.38
N GLN A 287 14.18 19.04 -10.54
CA GLN A 287 14.13 20.12 -9.53
C GLN A 287 14.46 21.51 -10.11
N GLY A 288 14.01 21.78 -11.35
CA GLY A 288 14.26 23.03 -12.06
C GLY A 288 15.65 23.17 -12.70
N GLN A 289 16.55 22.20 -12.51
CA GLN A 289 17.86 22.15 -13.16
C GLN A 289 17.81 21.36 -14.46
N ALA A 290 18.51 21.82 -15.50
CA ALA A 290 18.55 21.14 -16.78
C ALA A 290 19.32 19.80 -16.68
N VAL A 291 18.70 18.73 -17.14
CA VAL A 291 19.32 17.41 -17.29
C VAL A 291 19.86 17.30 -18.72
N PRO A 292 21.15 16.97 -18.92
CA PRO A 292 21.70 16.73 -20.26
C PRO A 292 20.94 15.62 -20.99
N VAL A 293 20.63 15.85 -22.26
CA VAL A 293 19.90 14.91 -23.12
C VAL A 293 20.67 14.68 -24.41
N VAL A 294 20.76 13.42 -24.84
CA VAL A 294 21.25 13.04 -26.17
C VAL A 294 20.09 12.47 -26.97
N VAL A 295 19.71 13.16 -28.06
CA VAL A 295 18.69 12.64 -28.98
C VAL A 295 19.34 11.56 -29.86
N GLU A 296 18.71 10.40 -29.91
CA GLU A 296 19.14 9.26 -30.73
C GLU A 296 18.60 9.39 -32.16
N PRO A 297 19.29 8.85 -33.18
CA PRO A 297 18.77 8.80 -34.54
C PRO A 297 17.43 8.06 -34.59
N GLY A 298 16.42 8.68 -35.21
CA GLY A 298 15.12 8.05 -35.44
C GLY A 298 15.20 6.86 -36.41
N GLY A 299 14.15 6.03 -36.42
CA GLY A 299 14.00 4.91 -37.35
C GLY A 299 12.60 4.84 -37.94
N MET A 300 12.51 4.66 -39.26
CA MET A 300 11.27 4.45 -40.00
C MET A 300 10.90 2.96 -40.07
N GLY A 301 9.63 2.65 -40.29
CA GLY A 301 9.16 1.27 -40.51
C GLY A 301 8.84 0.47 -39.23
N PHE A 302 8.75 1.13 -38.08
CA PHE A 302 8.40 0.52 -36.80
C PHE A 302 7.25 1.28 -36.14
N GLY A 303 6.15 0.62 -35.76
CA GLY A 303 5.02 1.21 -35.03
C GLY A 303 4.62 2.63 -35.46
N GLU A 304 4.25 3.46 -34.48
CA GLU A 304 4.06 4.89 -34.69
C GLU A 304 5.41 5.61 -34.83
N ASN A 305 5.43 6.78 -35.48
CA ASN A 305 6.63 7.61 -35.51
C ASN A 305 7.03 7.99 -34.08
N THR A 306 8.32 7.88 -33.77
CA THR A 306 8.84 8.01 -32.41
C THR A 306 10.11 8.85 -32.37
N LEU A 307 10.16 9.77 -31.41
CA LEU A 307 11.38 10.48 -30.99
C LEU A 307 12.01 9.73 -29.82
N VAL A 308 13.33 9.52 -29.86
CA VAL A 308 14.09 8.79 -28.82
C VAL A 308 15.22 9.65 -28.29
N TRP A 309 15.42 9.64 -26.98
CA TRP A 309 16.54 10.33 -26.35
C TRP A 309 17.02 9.62 -25.08
N ILE A 310 18.24 9.93 -24.66
CA ILE A 310 18.87 9.42 -23.44
C ILE A 310 19.13 10.61 -22.51
N PRO A 311 18.35 10.76 -21.42
CA PRO A 311 18.64 11.76 -20.41
C PRO A 311 19.70 11.24 -19.42
N SER A 312 20.62 12.10 -19.00
CA SER A 312 21.66 11.76 -18.01
C SER A 312 21.09 11.84 -16.60
N ILE A 313 20.36 10.79 -16.20
CA ILE A 313 19.67 10.69 -14.90
C ILE A 313 20.28 9.63 -14.00
N GLN A 314 20.03 9.76 -12.70
CA GLN A 314 20.34 8.73 -11.70
C GLN A 314 19.02 8.16 -11.15
N ALA A 315 18.44 7.17 -11.85
CA ALA A 315 17.14 6.61 -11.49
C ALA A 315 17.10 6.07 -10.05
N ALA A 316 18.17 5.43 -9.59
CA ALA A 316 18.29 4.87 -8.24
C ALA A 316 18.19 5.91 -7.11
N ALA A 317 18.33 7.22 -7.40
CA ALA A 317 18.07 8.26 -6.42
C ALA A 317 16.66 8.19 -5.82
N ALA A 318 15.70 7.59 -6.54
CA ALA A 318 14.33 7.36 -6.07
C ALA A 318 14.23 6.46 -4.81
N GLN A 319 15.26 5.64 -4.53
CA GLN A 319 15.32 4.84 -3.29
C GLN A 319 15.38 5.70 -2.02
N GLN A 320 15.76 6.98 -2.15
CA GLN A 320 15.84 7.94 -1.05
C GLN A 320 14.63 8.88 -1.00
N GLY A 321 13.64 8.69 -1.87
CA GLY A 321 12.47 9.53 -2.03
C GLY A 321 12.18 9.82 -3.50
N ASP A 322 10.92 10.10 -3.81
CA ASP A 322 10.45 10.26 -5.19
C ASP A 322 11.19 11.39 -5.94
N VAL A 323 11.53 11.15 -7.21
CA VAL A 323 12.30 12.09 -8.04
C VAL A 323 11.52 12.52 -9.27
N GLU A 324 11.25 13.82 -9.38
CA GLU A 324 10.48 14.40 -10.47
C GLU A 324 11.38 14.88 -11.64
N TYR A 325 10.99 14.52 -12.86
CA TYR A 325 11.57 14.96 -14.13
C TYR A 325 10.50 15.63 -15.00
N ARG A 326 10.73 16.88 -15.39
CA ARG A 326 9.85 17.63 -16.31
C ARG A 326 10.38 17.53 -17.73
N VAL A 327 9.56 17.01 -18.64
CA VAL A 327 9.89 16.83 -20.06
C VAL A 327 9.16 17.87 -20.87
N SER A 328 9.88 18.55 -21.77
CA SER A 328 9.31 19.44 -22.79
C SER A 328 9.81 19.00 -24.17
N ILE A 329 8.88 18.76 -25.08
CA ILE A 329 9.15 18.40 -26.47
C ILE A 329 8.54 19.49 -27.35
N ARG A 330 9.38 20.17 -28.13
CA ARG A 330 8.99 21.30 -28.98
C ARG A 330 9.20 20.97 -30.44
N ASN A 331 8.54 21.75 -31.30
CA ASN A 331 8.68 21.69 -32.76
C ASN A 331 8.30 20.33 -33.39
N VAL A 332 7.36 19.61 -32.76
CA VAL A 332 6.79 18.38 -33.34
C VAL A 332 5.80 18.79 -34.44
N ARG A 333 6.02 18.36 -35.68
CA ARG A 333 5.12 18.69 -36.79
C ARG A 333 4.04 17.63 -36.94
N ILE A 334 2.77 18.02 -36.81
CA ILE A 334 1.60 17.15 -36.97
C ILE A 334 0.66 17.81 -37.97
N ALA A 335 0.37 17.11 -39.07
CA ALA A 335 -0.43 17.64 -40.19
C ALA A 335 0.06 19.03 -40.67
N GLY A 336 1.38 19.24 -40.68
CA GLY A 336 2.02 20.51 -41.10
C GLY A 336 2.07 21.61 -40.04
N ALA A 337 1.42 21.44 -38.88
CA ALA A 337 1.46 22.41 -37.77
C ALA A 337 2.48 22.01 -36.69
N SER A 338 3.19 22.99 -36.13
CA SER A 338 4.10 22.79 -35.00
C SER A 338 3.32 22.67 -33.68
N ARG A 339 3.65 21.68 -32.86
CA ARG A 339 3.08 21.45 -31.53
C ARG A 339 4.17 21.28 -30.47
N GLN A 340 3.79 21.54 -29.22
CA GLN A 340 4.60 21.34 -28.02
C GLN A 340 3.86 20.39 -27.07
N PHE A 341 4.62 19.54 -26.39
CA PHE A 341 4.13 18.62 -25.37
C PHE A 341 4.97 18.79 -24.10
N ASP A 342 4.30 18.96 -22.96
CA ASP A 342 4.93 19.06 -21.65
C ASP A 342 4.29 18.04 -20.71
N TYR A 343 5.12 17.27 -20.01
CA TYR A 343 4.65 16.29 -19.03
C TYR A 343 5.69 16.03 -17.94
N VAL A 344 5.25 15.39 -16.86
CA VAL A 344 6.07 15.09 -15.69
C VAL A 344 6.19 13.58 -15.53
N VAL A 345 7.41 13.11 -15.26
CA VAL A 345 7.73 11.74 -14.88
C VAL A 345 8.26 11.75 -13.46
N THR A 346 7.66 10.97 -12.57
CA THR A 346 8.07 10.83 -11.17
C THR A 346 8.60 9.43 -10.93
N ALA A 347 9.90 9.29 -10.70
CA ALA A 347 10.50 8.01 -10.33
C ALA A 347 10.18 7.70 -8.86
N ILE A 348 9.70 6.50 -8.58
CA ILE A 348 9.33 6.05 -7.22
C ILE A 348 10.04 4.77 -6.85
N ASP A 349 10.28 4.55 -5.56
CA ASP A 349 10.63 3.24 -5.00
C ASP A 349 9.36 2.44 -4.70
N PRO A 350 9.04 1.37 -5.46
CA PRO A 350 7.84 0.57 -5.23
C PRO A 350 7.90 -0.24 -3.94
N ALA A 351 9.07 -0.40 -3.31
CA ALA A 351 9.18 -1.04 -1.99
C ALA A 351 8.66 -0.14 -0.86
N GLN A 352 8.57 1.17 -1.08
CA GLN A 352 8.22 2.15 -0.05
C GLN A 352 6.80 2.66 -0.21
N HIS A 353 6.05 2.70 0.90
CA HIS A 353 4.72 3.32 0.95
C HIS A 353 4.81 4.82 0.68
N GLY A 354 3.78 5.36 0.03
CA GLY A 354 3.64 6.77 -0.29
C GLY A 354 2.82 7.51 0.76
N ALA A 355 2.82 8.83 0.67
CA ALA A 355 1.89 9.64 1.48
C ALA A 355 0.41 9.40 1.11
N ASP A 356 0.15 8.88 -0.10
CA ASP A 356 -1.18 8.48 -0.59
C ASP A 356 -1.51 7.00 -0.32
N THR A 357 -0.67 6.27 0.43
CA THR A 357 -0.95 4.87 0.76
C THR A 357 -2.22 4.74 1.61
N VAL A 358 -3.15 3.92 1.12
CA VAL A 358 -4.36 3.54 1.85
C VAL A 358 -4.41 2.03 1.94
N LEU A 359 -4.39 1.52 3.17
CA LEU A 359 -4.64 0.11 3.46
C LEU A 359 -6.14 -0.10 3.73
N PRO A 360 -6.71 -1.28 3.44
CA PRO A 360 -8.12 -1.56 3.63
C PRO A 360 -8.46 -1.78 5.12
N ALA A 361 -8.40 -0.71 5.90
CA ALA A 361 -8.72 -0.74 7.32
C ALA A 361 -10.19 -1.10 7.52
N ILE A 362 -10.43 -2.11 8.35
CA ILE A 362 -11.77 -2.61 8.64
C ILE A 362 -12.41 -1.75 9.74
N SER A 363 -13.62 -1.27 9.49
CA SER A 363 -14.48 -0.57 10.44
C SER A 363 -15.81 -1.32 10.62
N GLY A 364 -16.40 -1.23 11.81
CA GLY A 364 -17.59 -1.98 12.20
C GLY A 364 -17.66 -2.24 13.70
N THR A 365 -18.64 -3.03 14.14
CA THR A 365 -18.77 -3.41 15.57
C THR A 365 -17.52 -4.16 16.06
N LEU A 366 -17.13 -3.94 17.33
CA LEU A 366 -16.12 -4.79 18.01
C LEU A 366 -16.76 -5.99 18.71
N SER A 367 -18.09 -6.02 18.78
CA SER A 367 -18.88 -7.06 19.43
C SER A 367 -19.94 -7.59 18.47
N PRO A 368 -19.54 -8.35 17.42
CA PRO A 368 -20.49 -8.95 16.52
C PRO A 368 -21.33 -10.01 17.22
N VAL A 369 -22.60 -10.11 16.87
CA VAL A 369 -23.47 -11.15 17.44
C VAL A 369 -23.24 -12.46 16.68
N ALA A 370 -23.04 -13.55 17.43
CA ALA A 370 -22.90 -14.88 16.85
C ALA A 370 -24.13 -15.27 16.03
N ARG A 371 -23.94 -15.99 14.92
CA ARG A 371 -24.97 -16.52 14.01
C ARG A 371 -25.82 -15.45 13.32
N GLN A 372 -25.42 -14.18 13.40
CA GLN A 372 -26.06 -13.06 12.71
C GLN A 372 -25.07 -12.37 11.76
N ALA A 373 -25.59 -11.79 10.67
CA ALA A 373 -24.79 -11.00 9.75
C ALA A 373 -24.44 -9.65 10.36
N ASN A 374 -23.15 -9.41 10.57
CA ASN A 374 -22.62 -8.14 11.06
C ASN A 374 -21.90 -7.44 9.90
N GLU A 375 -22.28 -6.19 9.62
CA GLU A 375 -21.70 -5.41 8.51
C GLU A 375 -20.37 -4.77 8.91
N TYR A 376 -19.40 -4.86 8.01
CA TYR A 376 -18.09 -4.22 8.11
C TYR A 376 -17.78 -3.45 6.84
N ARG A 377 -17.08 -2.33 6.97
CA ARG A 377 -16.65 -1.48 5.86
C ARG A 377 -15.13 -1.40 5.80
N LEU A 378 -14.62 -1.27 4.60
CA LEU A 378 -13.20 -1.14 4.29
C LEU A 378 -12.91 0.29 3.86
N MET A 379 -11.73 0.80 4.20
CA MET A 379 -11.16 1.91 3.45
C MET A 379 -10.87 1.45 2.02
N ALA A 380 -11.31 2.23 1.03
CA ALA A 380 -11.09 1.88 -0.37
C ALA A 380 -9.62 2.07 -0.75
N VAL A 381 -9.02 1.05 -1.36
CA VAL A 381 -7.60 1.03 -1.74
C VAL A 381 -7.46 1.53 -3.18
N PRO A 382 -6.61 2.55 -3.45
CA PRO A 382 -6.34 3.02 -4.79
C PRO A 382 -5.92 1.88 -5.75
N GLY A 383 -6.63 1.77 -6.87
CA GLY A 383 -6.37 0.76 -7.90
C GLY A 383 -6.97 -0.63 -7.63
N ALA A 384 -7.59 -0.86 -6.47
CA ALA A 384 -8.27 -2.12 -6.20
C ALA A 384 -9.60 -2.23 -6.99
N SER A 385 -9.75 -3.33 -7.72
CA SER A 385 -10.98 -3.68 -8.45
C SER A 385 -11.94 -4.54 -7.63
N ALA A 386 -11.45 -5.15 -6.55
CA ALA A 386 -12.23 -5.93 -5.59
C ALA A 386 -11.48 -5.98 -4.24
N TYR A 387 -12.09 -6.63 -3.25
CA TYR A 387 -11.49 -6.90 -1.94
C TYR A 387 -11.69 -8.35 -1.56
N GLN A 388 -10.66 -8.95 -1.00
CA GLN A 388 -10.76 -10.22 -0.32
C GLN A 388 -10.77 -9.97 1.19
N TRP A 389 -11.64 -10.67 1.91
CA TRP A 389 -11.68 -10.63 3.36
C TRP A 389 -11.64 -12.04 3.93
N LYS A 390 -11.08 -12.17 5.14
CA LYS A 390 -11.08 -13.40 5.92
C LYS A 390 -11.35 -13.09 7.39
N ALA A 391 -12.10 -13.98 8.02
CA ALA A 391 -12.31 -14.06 9.45
C ALA A 391 -11.70 -15.36 9.95
N ALA A 392 -10.95 -15.29 11.04
CA ALA A 392 -10.35 -16.45 11.67
C ALA A 392 -10.65 -16.45 13.16
N ARG A 393 -10.81 -17.64 13.73
CA ARG A 393 -10.76 -17.80 15.19
C ARG A 393 -9.31 -17.79 15.63
N LEU A 394 -9.04 -17.09 16.72
CA LEU A 394 -7.70 -17.08 17.30
C LEU A 394 -7.59 -18.18 18.36
N GLN A 395 -6.57 -19.02 18.20
CA GLN A 395 -6.15 -19.97 19.21
C GLN A 395 -4.72 -19.62 19.65
N ALA A 396 -4.44 -19.61 20.95
CA ALA A 396 -3.06 -19.46 21.42
C ALA A 396 -2.16 -20.50 20.75
N PHE A 397 -1.01 -20.05 20.24
CA PHE A 397 -0.02 -20.95 19.65
C PHE A 397 1.13 -21.13 20.62
N ASP A 398 1.07 -22.22 21.37
CA ASP A 398 1.96 -22.59 22.47
C ASP A 398 2.80 -23.85 22.16
N GLN A 399 2.85 -24.24 20.89
CA GLN A 399 3.60 -25.41 20.43
C GLN A 399 5.11 -25.14 20.46
N VAL A 400 5.86 -26.16 20.85
CA VAL A 400 7.31 -26.25 20.70
C VAL A 400 7.60 -27.32 19.67
N GLU A 401 8.28 -26.94 18.60
CA GLU A 401 8.64 -27.83 17.50
C GLU A 401 10.16 -28.06 17.52
N GLY A 402 10.54 -29.27 17.93
CA GLY A 402 11.93 -29.73 18.05
C GLY A 402 12.21 -30.96 17.18
N ALA A 403 11.47 -31.14 16.07
CA ALA A 403 11.62 -32.26 15.15
C ALA A 403 11.23 -33.66 15.70
N GLU A 404 10.77 -33.74 16.95
CA GLU A 404 10.35 -34.99 17.60
C GLU A 404 9.22 -35.70 16.87
N ALA A 405 8.36 -34.93 16.19
CA ALA A 405 7.27 -35.42 15.35
C ALA A 405 7.59 -35.34 13.85
N GLY A 406 8.88 -35.23 13.49
CA GLY A 406 9.34 -34.99 12.13
C GLY A 406 9.14 -33.53 11.69
N LEU A 407 8.66 -33.32 10.46
CA LEU A 407 8.38 -31.97 9.90
C LEU A 407 6.94 -31.51 10.21
N GLY A 408 6.38 -31.87 11.37
CA GLY A 408 4.94 -31.72 11.66
C GLY A 408 4.38 -30.32 11.41
N LEU A 409 5.12 -29.27 11.77
CA LEU A 409 4.74 -27.87 11.54
C LEU A 409 5.39 -27.21 10.32
N PHE A 410 6.23 -27.93 9.57
CA PHE A 410 7.01 -27.37 8.47
C PHE A 410 6.68 -28.01 7.13
N SER A 411 6.47 -27.16 6.12
CA SER A 411 6.59 -27.55 4.73
C SER A 411 8.06 -27.48 4.31
N ARG A 412 8.47 -28.31 3.36
CA ARG A 412 9.86 -28.37 2.89
C ARG A 412 9.99 -27.88 1.45
N ASN A 413 11.01 -27.08 1.21
CA ASN A 413 11.55 -26.77 -0.10
C ASN A 413 13.09 -26.89 -0.03
N THR A 414 13.54 -28.14 -0.13
CA THR A 414 14.94 -28.58 -0.01
C THR A 414 15.35 -29.38 -1.25
N SER A 415 16.62 -29.78 -1.35
CA SER A 415 17.12 -30.62 -2.46
C SER A 415 16.60 -32.05 -2.45
N GLY A 416 16.00 -32.49 -1.34
CA GLY A 416 15.32 -33.78 -1.17
C GLY A 416 16.23 -35.02 -1.14
N ASP A 417 17.55 -34.84 -1.05
CA ASP A 417 18.57 -35.90 -1.08
C ASP A 417 19.30 -36.11 0.25
N TYR A 418 18.86 -35.44 1.32
CA TYR A 418 19.28 -35.67 2.71
C TYR A 418 18.07 -35.61 3.65
N ALA A 419 18.24 -36.07 4.90
CA ALA A 419 17.20 -35.99 5.91
C ALA A 419 17.26 -34.66 6.65
N GLU A 420 16.16 -33.91 6.67
CA GLU A 420 16.05 -32.65 7.43
C GLU A 420 15.85 -32.87 8.93
N VAL A 421 15.53 -34.09 9.34
CA VAL A 421 15.34 -34.49 10.74
C VAL A 421 16.45 -35.46 11.11
N VAL A 422 17.23 -35.10 12.12
CA VAL A 422 18.45 -35.83 12.53
C VAL A 422 18.42 -36.13 14.02
N SER A 423 19.09 -37.21 14.44
CA SER A 423 19.12 -37.65 15.85
C SER A 423 20.50 -37.53 16.51
N ASP A 424 21.55 -37.29 15.74
CA ASP A 424 22.94 -37.23 16.21
C ASP A 424 23.30 -35.84 16.77
N ILE A 425 22.82 -34.75 16.15
CA ILE A 425 23.03 -33.37 16.59
C ILE A 425 21.68 -32.69 16.83
N LYS A 426 21.39 -32.43 18.11
CA LYS A 426 20.15 -31.81 18.60
C LYS A 426 20.41 -31.02 19.88
N ALA A 427 19.57 -30.05 20.18
CA ALA A 427 19.67 -29.24 21.40
C ALA A 427 18.97 -29.91 22.57
N SER A 428 17.80 -30.50 22.32
CA SER A 428 17.01 -31.22 23.31
C SER A 428 16.41 -32.50 22.70
N GLY A 429 15.59 -33.24 23.46
CA GLY A 429 14.81 -34.37 22.92
C GLY A 429 15.61 -35.53 22.26
N GLN A 430 14.99 -36.17 21.26
CA GLN A 430 15.52 -37.27 20.46
C GLN A 430 15.90 -36.85 19.03
N ALA A 431 15.41 -35.71 18.53
CA ALA A 431 15.66 -35.21 17.19
C ALA A 431 15.97 -33.71 17.15
N GLY A 432 16.40 -33.21 15.99
CA GLY A 432 16.57 -31.79 15.66
C GLY A 432 16.54 -31.57 14.15
N PHE A 433 16.45 -30.31 13.71
CA PHE A 433 16.42 -29.99 12.28
C PHE A 433 17.82 -29.76 11.70
N LEU A 434 17.99 -30.11 10.42
CA LEU A 434 19.19 -29.87 9.62
C LEU A 434 18.82 -29.25 8.27
N LEU A 435 19.49 -28.17 7.91
CA LEU A 435 19.54 -27.62 6.55
C LEU A 435 20.98 -27.66 6.03
N ALA A 436 21.20 -28.36 4.91
CA ALA A 436 22.52 -28.56 4.31
C ALA A 436 22.48 -28.44 2.78
N HIS A 437 23.54 -27.88 2.21
CA HIS A 437 23.65 -27.70 0.75
C HIS A 437 24.32 -28.91 0.10
N SER A 438 23.59 -30.01 -0.14
CA SER A 438 24.06 -31.07 -1.06
C SER A 438 24.06 -30.61 -2.52
N LYS A 439 23.20 -29.64 -2.86
CA LYS A 439 23.06 -28.99 -4.17
C LYS A 439 23.10 -27.46 -4.00
N PRO A 440 23.50 -26.69 -5.04
CA PRO A 440 23.61 -25.23 -4.97
C PRO A 440 22.24 -24.57 -5.14
N GLN A 441 21.34 -24.77 -4.18
CA GLN A 441 20.03 -24.14 -4.11
C GLN A 441 19.67 -23.83 -2.65
N PRO A 442 18.84 -22.81 -2.38
CA PRO A 442 18.36 -22.52 -1.03
C PRO A 442 17.67 -23.74 -0.40
N GLN A 443 17.89 -23.93 0.90
CA GLN A 443 17.25 -24.98 1.69
C GLN A 443 16.27 -24.34 2.66
N ILE A 444 14.97 -24.63 2.51
CA ILE A 444 13.91 -23.89 3.19
C ILE A 444 12.98 -24.85 3.95
N LEU A 445 12.75 -24.55 5.23
CA LEU A 445 11.64 -25.07 6.02
C LEU A 445 10.70 -23.92 6.39
N GLU A 446 9.46 -23.98 5.93
CA GLU A 446 8.45 -22.93 6.11
C GLU A 446 7.32 -23.39 7.01
N LEU A 447 7.00 -22.59 8.03
CA LEU A 447 5.94 -22.89 8.98
C LEU A 447 4.59 -22.95 8.27
N THR A 448 3.85 -24.05 8.45
CA THR A 448 2.56 -24.27 7.76
C THR A 448 1.44 -23.40 8.30
N SER A 449 1.57 -22.90 9.53
CA SER A 449 0.59 -22.03 10.17
C SER A 449 0.95 -20.57 10.00
N SER A 450 -0.03 -19.74 9.67
CA SER A 450 0.08 -18.29 9.84
C SER A 450 -0.17 -17.90 11.29
N LEU A 451 0.62 -16.95 11.79
CA LEU A 451 0.59 -16.51 13.18
C LEU A 451 0.17 -15.04 13.28
N PHE A 452 -0.84 -14.78 14.10
CA PHE A 452 -1.18 -13.42 14.53
C PHE A 452 -0.29 -13.01 15.70
N VAL A 453 0.34 -11.83 15.59
CA VAL A 453 1.35 -11.35 16.54
C VAL A 453 0.72 -10.39 17.55
N HIS A 454 0.78 -10.72 18.84
CA HIS A 454 0.36 -9.82 19.92
C HIS A 454 1.53 -8.99 20.44
N ALA A 455 1.22 -7.93 21.19
CA ALA A 455 2.25 -7.08 21.81
C ALA A 455 3.19 -7.90 22.71
N GLY A 456 4.50 -7.69 22.55
CA GLY A 456 5.54 -8.41 23.31
C GLY A 456 5.90 -9.80 22.78
N ALA A 457 5.36 -10.21 21.63
CA ALA A 457 5.66 -11.51 21.03
C ALA A 457 7.14 -11.71 20.71
N GLN A 458 7.60 -12.95 20.88
CA GLN A 458 8.97 -13.39 20.56
C GLN A 458 8.97 -14.74 19.87
N LEU A 459 9.87 -14.91 18.90
CA LEU A 459 10.33 -16.19 18.38
C LEU A 459 11.58 -16.61 19.18
N MET A 460 11.61 -17.85 19.64
CA MET A 460 12.77 -18.47 20.29
C MET A 460 13.10 -19.81 19.65
N PHE A 461 14.40 -20.11 19.50
CA PHE A 461 14.89 -21.42 19.06
C PHE A 461 16.35 -21.62 19.47
N SER A 462 16.83 -22.85 19.43
CA SER A 462 18.24 -23.21 19.59
C SER A 462 18.91 -23.30 18.23
N SER A 463 20.04 -22.61 18.02
CA SER A 463 20.80 -22.61 16.75
C SER A 463 22.20 -23.19 16.95
N ARG A 464 22.69 -23.96 15.98
CA ARG A 464 24.09 -24.36 15.86
C ARG A 464 24.50 -24.41 14.40
N LEU A 465 25.39 -23.51 13.98
CA LEU A 465 25.96 -23.57 12.64
C LEU A 465 27.22 -24.44 12.65
N GLY A 466 27.25 -25.51 11.85
CA GLY A 466 28.40 -26.41 11.69
C GLY A 466 29.40 -25.89 10.64
N TRP A 467 30.04 -26.82 9.91
CA TRP A 467 30.88 -26.47 8.76
C TRP A 467 30.05 -25.75 7.70
N ALA A 468 30.37 -24.48 7.49
CA ALA A 468 29.71 -23.58 6.55
C ALA A 468 30.75 -22.57 6.04
N SER A 469 30.74 -22.28 4.74
CA SER A 469 31.66 -21.30 4.16
C SER A 469 31.26 -19.88 4.56
N SER A 470 32.10 -18.90 4.27
CA SER A 470 31.72 -17.49 4.40
C SER A 470 30.62 -17.06 3.42
N ASP A 471 30.23 -17.88 2.46
CA ASP A 471 29.21 -17.54 1.46
C ASP A 471 27.88 -18.27 1.72
N GLN A 472 27.79 -19.02 2.82
CA GLN A 472 26.57 -19.68 3.27
C GLN A 472 25.96 -18.94 4.47
N TYR A 473 24.66 -18.72 4.41
CA TYR A 473 23.92 -17.92 5.40
C TYR A 473 22.74 -18.71 5.97
N ALA A 474 22.70 -18.83 7.29
CA ALA A 474 21.51 -19.27 8.01
C ALA A 474 20.64 -18.05 8.31
N THR A 475 19.41 -18.03 7.85
CA THR A 475 18.49 -16.90 8.03
C THR A 475 17.11 -17.35 8.49
N VAL A 476 16.44 -16.49 9.26
CA VAL A 476 15.00 -16.61 9.51
C VAL A 476 14.33 -15.43 8.85
N GLN A 477 13.24 -15.71 8.15
CA GLN A 477 12.50 -14.70 7.39
C GLN A 477 11.01 -14.70 7.76
N VAL A 478 10.43 -13.51 7.77
CA VAL A 478 9.02 -13.24 8.07
C VAL A 478 8.35 -12.61 6.86
N SER A 479 7.14 -13.05 6.53
CA SER A 479 6.30 -12.44 5.51
C SER A 479 4.99 -11.95 6.12
N VAL A 480 4.52 -10.78 5.68
CA VAL A 480 3.22 -10.19 6.06
C VAL A 480 2.18 -10.27 4.94
N ASP A 481 2.55 -10.83 3.80
CA ASP A 481 1.80 -10.80 2.54
C ASP A 481 1.69 -12.20 1.91
N GLU A 482 1.57 -13.22 2.76
CA GLU A 482 1.36 -14.62 2.36
C GLU A 482 2.49 -15.18 1.49
N GLY A 483 3.73 -14.80 1.81
CA GLY A 483 4.93 -15.37 1.22
C GLY A 483 5.31 -14.74 -0.11
N ALA A 484 4.64 -13.66 -0.52
CA ALA A 484 5.00 -12.89 -1.70
C ALA A 484 6.35 -12.17 -1.49
N ASN A 485 6.53 -11.54 -0.32
CA ASN A 485 7.79 -10.91 0.08
C ASN A 485 8.23 -11.40 1.46
N TRP A 486 9.54 -11.50 1.66
CA TRP A 486 10.15 -12.05 2.87
C TRP A 486 11.19 -11.09 3.43
N GLN A 487 11.05 -10.74 4.71
CA GLN A 487 11.98 -9.90 5.45
C GLN A 487 12.86 -10.76 6.35
N THR A 488 14.18 -10.57 6.29
CA THR A 488 15.11 -11.30 7.16
C THR A 488 15.13 -10.72 8.56
N VAL A 489 14.76 -11.52 9.56
CA VAL A 489 14.74 -11.14 10.99
C VAL A 489 15.89 -11.76 11.80
N PHE A 490 16.62 -12.70 11.21
CA PHE A 490 17.84 -13.28 11.77
C PHE A 490 18.79 -13.68 10.65
N THR A 491 20.09 -13.47 10.87
CA THR A 491 21.14 -13.94 9.98
C THR A 491 22.35 -14.41 10.77
N GLN A 492 22.93 -15.53 10.35
CA GLN A 492 24.17 -16.07 10.85
C GLN A 492 25.01 -16.57 9.67
N ARG A 493 26.17 -15.94 9.48
CA ARG A 493 27.11 -16.25 8.39
C ARG A 493 28.06 -17.37 8.79
N GLY A 494 28.35 -18.28 7.86
CA GLY A 494 29.41 -19.27 8.06
C GLY A 494 30.82 -18.65 8.12
N THR A 495 31.79 -19.41 8.61
CA THR A 495 33.15 -18.91 8.89
C THR A 495 34.24 -19.58 8.06
N GLY A 496 33.89 -20.58 7.23
CA GLY A 496 34.86 -21.43 6.53
C GLY A 496 35.59 -22.43 7.44
N THR A 497 35.09 -22.64 8.66
CA THR A 497 35.68 -23.54 9.67
C THR A 497 34.61 -24.48 10.24
N ALA A 498 34.94 -25.26 11.28
CA ALA A 498 34.07 -26.26 11.92
C ALA A 498 32.77 -25.73 12.53
N GLY A 499 32.58 -24.41 12.56
CA GLY A 499 31.40 -23.79 13.14
C GLY A 499 31.38 -23.87 14.67
N GLU A 500 30.19 -23.86 15.23
CA GLU A 500 29.93 -23.77 16.66
C GLU A 500 29.96 -25.14 17.35
N PRO A 501 30.63 -25.27 18.52
CA PRO A 501 30.75 -26.55 19.22
C PRO A 501 29.48 -26.98 19.95
N ALA A 502 28.53 -26.06 20.18
CA ALA A 502 27.30 -26.31 20.92
C ALA A 502 26.18 -25.39 20.41
N PHE A 503 24.93 -25.76 20.70
CA PHE A 503 23.77 -24.92 20.44
C PHE A 503 23.76 -23.66 21.30
N ARG A 504 23.20 -22.59 20.74
CA ARG A 504 22.98 -21.30 21.40
C ARG A 504 21.51 -20.93 21.31
N PRO A 505 20.89 -20.43 22.39
CA PRO A 505 19.53 -19.91 22.32
C PRO A 505 19.52 -18.60 21.52
N VAL A 506 18.56 -18.48 20.62
CA VAL A 506 18.24 -17.30 19.84
C VAL A 506 16.85 -16.83 20.28
N SER A 507 16.70 -15.52 20.53
CA SER A 507 15.41 -14.88 20.79
C SER A 507 15.29 -13.63 19.92
N ILE A 508 14.19 -13.54 19.18
CA ILE A 508 13.90 -12.48 18.22
C ILE A 508 12.57 -11.85 18.63
N GLY A 509 12.58 -10.55 18.91
CA GLY A 509 11.36 -9.79 19.17
C GLY A 509 10.57 -9.58 17.88
N LEU A 510 9.25 -9.76 17.93
CA LEU A 510 8.35 -9.57 16.79
C LEU A 510 7.56 -8.25 16.88
N ALA A 511 8.12 -7.24 17.54
CA ALA A 511 7.43 -5.97 17.82
C ALA A 511 6.97 -5.23 16.57
N GLU A 512 7.74 -5.29 15.48
CA GLU A 512 7.40 -4.67 14.19
C GLU A 512 6.17 -5.29 13.52
N TYR A 513 5.80 -6.50 13.92
CA TYR A 513 4.70 -7.27 13.36
C TYR A 513 3.44 -7.28 14.24
N VAL A 514 3.42 -6.56 15.36
CA VAL A 514 2.27 -6.52 16.28
C VAL A 514 1.00 -6.09 15.54
N GLY A 515 -0.09 -6.84 15.76
CA GLY A 515 -1.37 -6.60 15.08
C GLY A 515 -1.41 -7.10 13.63
N ARG A 516 -0.37 -7.79 13.16
CA ARG A 516 -0.29 -8.38 11.83
C ARG A 516 -0.34 -9.90 11.89
N ASN A 517 -0.78 -10.49 10.79
CA ASN A 517 -0.65 -11.92 10.54
C ASN A 517 0.63 -12.17 9.74
N ILE A 518 1.45 -13.13 10.17
CA ILE A 518 2.74 -13.44 9.58
C ILE A 518 2.86 -14.90 9.14
N GLN A 519 3.69 -15.13 8.13
CA GLN A 519 4.32 -16.42 7.85
C GLN A 519 5.81 -16.36 8.21
N LEU A 520 6.41 -17.51 8.46
CA LEU A 520 7.80 -17.62 8.88
C LEU A 520 8.51 -18.79 8.21
N ARG A 521 9.76 -18.60 7.80
CA ARG A 521 10.61 -19.68 7.26
C ARG A 521 12.04 -19.60 7.75
N PHE A 522 12.67 -20.77 7.86
CA PHE A 522 14.09 -20.96 8.09
C PHE A 522 14.74 -21.24 6.74
N VAL A 523 15.74 -20.44 6.36
CA VAL A 523 16.42 -20.53 5.08
C VAL A 523 17.92 -20.66 5.30
N TYR A 524 18.50 -21.75 4.81
CA TYR A 524 19.94 -21.85 4.62
C TYR A 524 20.25 -21.57 3.16
N ASP A 525 20.83 -20.41 2.89
CA ASP A 525 21.01 -19.87 1.54
C ASP A 525 22.46 -19.93 1.05
N PHE A 526 22.60 -20.02 -0.28
CA PHE A 526 23.82 -19.90 -1.05
C PHE A 526 23.49 -19.35 -2.44
N SER A 527 23.78 -18.06 -2.66
CA SER A 527 23.50 -17.38 -3.93
C SER A 527 24.71 -17.31 -4.86
N HIS A 528 25.94 -17.30 -4.32
CA HIS A 528 27.19 -17.28 -5.08
C HIS A 528 28.40 -17.69 -4.22
N GLY A 529 29.53 -18.04 -4.83
CA GLY A 529 30.80 -18.25 -4.12
C GLY A 529 31.14 -19.72 -3.86
N ILE A 530 31.61 -20.04 -2.66
CA ILE A 530 31.97 -21.41 -2.26
C ILE A 530 30.93 -21.95 -1.29
N TYR A 531 30.53 -23.21 -1.43
CA TYR A 531 29.70 -23.92 -0.45
C TYR A 531 30.29 -25.30 -0.15
N TYR A 532 29.84 -25.91 0.94
CA TYR A 532 30.17 -27.31 1.24
C TYR A 532 29.09 -28.25 0.66
N PRO A 533 29.39 -29.00 -0.43
CA PRO A 533 28.42 -29.84 -1.15
C PRO A 533 28.16 -31.18 -0.44
N GLN A 534 27.81 -31.17 0.84
CA GLN A 534 27.56 -32.38 1.62
C GLN A 534 26.58 -32.14 2.77
N SER A 535 26.03 -33.22 3.31
CA SER A 535 25.11 -33.23 4.46
C SER A 535 25.61 -34.14 5.59
N GLY A 536 26.93 -34.36 5.68
CA GLY A 536 27.53 -35.18 6.73
C GLY A 536 27.39 -34.53 8.12
N GLY A 537 27.52 -35.34 9.17
CA GLY A 537 27.41 -34.87 10.56
C GLY A 537 28.32 -33.68 10.86
N GLY A 538 27.74 -32.62 11.41
CA GLY A 538 28.43 -31.36 11.73
C GLY A 538 28.56 -30.37 10.58
N VAL A 539 27.92 -30.59 9.43
CA VAL A 539 27.92 -29.67 8.27
C VAL A 539 26.55 -29.00 8.13
N GLY A 540 26.53 -27.72 7.75
CA GLY A 540 25.28 -26.98 7.56
C GLY A 540 24.71 -26.40 8.84
N TRP A 541 23.43 -26.04 8.81
CA TRP A 541 22.75 -25.37 9.91
C TRP A 541 21.81 -26.32 10.65
N TYR A 542 22.04 -26.45 11.95
CA TYR A 542 21.16 -27.17 12.87
C TYR A 542 20.35 -26.18 13.68
N PHE A 543 19.05 -26.46 13.82
CA PHE A 543 18.20 -25.71 14.74
C PHE A 543 17.16 -26.63 15.41
N ASP A 544 16.67 -26.20 16.57
CA ASP A 544 15.85 -27.04 17.44
C ASP A 544 15.02 -26.16 18.40
N ASP A 545 14.05 -26.75 19.11
CA ASP A 545 13.20 -26.10 20.13
C ASP A 545 12.51 -24.81 19.65
N VAL A 546 11.99 -24.80 18.41
CA VAL A 546 11.31 -23.62 17.83
C VAL A 546 10.01 -23.38 18.59
N ARG A 547 9.87 -22.20 19.19
CA ARG A 547 8.68 -21.82 19.95
C ARG A 547 8.41 -20.33 19.87
N PHE A 548 7.15 -19.98 20.12
CA PHE A 548 6.71 -18.60 20.12
C PHE A 548 6.07 -18.23 21.45
N SER A 549 6.03 -16.93 21.74
CA SER A 549 5.27 -16.37 22.86
C SER A 549 4.34 -15.30 22.35
N LEU A 550 3.17 -15.16 22.99
CA LEU A 550 2.18 -14.12 22.68
C LEU A 550 1.83 -14.05 21.19
N VAL A 551 1.60 -15.21 20.59
CA VAL A 551 1.08 -15.36 19.23
C VAL A 551 -0.16 -16.24 19.24
N SER A 552 -0.96 -16.12 18.19
CA SER A 552 -2.12 -16.99 17.97
C SER A 552 -2.09 -17.58 16.57
N SER A 553 -2.40 -18.86 16.43
CA SER A 553 -2.72 -19.42 15.12
C SER A 553 -4.11 -19.00 14.70
N MET A 554 -4.26 -18.81 13.39
CA MET A 554 -5.56 -18.58 12.78
C MET A 554 -6.20 -19.92 12.43
N GLN A 555 -7.29 -20.26 13.08
CA GLN A 555 -8.14 -21.36 12.63
C GLN A 555 -9.01 -20.88 11.47
N THR A 556 -9.16 -21.72 10.45
CA THR A 556 -10.00 -21.44 9.28
C THR A 556 -11.38 -20.97 9.73
N GLY A 557 -11.79 -19.79 9.26
CA GLY A 557 -13.13 -19.27 9.46
C GLY A 557 -13.75 -18.88 8.12
N GLN A 558 -14.59 -17.84 8.14
CA GLN A 558 -15.26 -17.36 6.94
C GLN A 558 -14.32 -16.53 6.07
N SER A 559 -14.52 -16.55 4.77
CA SER A 559 -13.83 -15.65 3.85
C SER A 559 -14.73 -15.36 2.66
N GLY A 560 -14.41 -14.31 1.92
CA GLY A 560 -15.12 -13.98 0.70
C GLY A 560 -14.41 -12.91 -0.10
N GLU A 561 -14.92 -12.70 -1.31
CA GLU A 561 -14.52 -11.61 -2.19
C GLU A 561 -15.74 -10.73 -2.46
N VAL A 562 -15.50 -9.42 -2.45
CA VAL A 562 -16.52 -8.39 -2.64
C VAL A 562 -15.97 -7.33 -3.60
N THR A 563 -16.80 -6.81 -4.50
CA THR A 563 -16.40 -5.72 -5.41
C THR A 563 -16.47 -4.36 -4.72
N GLU A 564 -17.39 -4.22 -3.76
CA GLU A 564 -17.54 -3.03 -2.94
C GLU A 564 -16.65 -3.12 -1.68
N PRO A 565 -16.18 -1.99 -1.11
CA PRO A 565 -15.38 -1.97 0.10
C PRO A 565 -16.24 -2.22 1.37
N ALA A 566 -17.04 -3.28 1.36
CA ALA A 566 -17.89 -3.70 2.47
C ALA A 566 -18.16 -5.20 2.41
N PHE A 567 -18.22 -5.85 3.57
CA PHE A 567 -18.54 -7.26 3.68
C PHE A 567 -19.38 -7.55 4.92
N GLN A 568 -19.97 -8.73 4.97
CA GLN A 568 -20.71 -9.22 6.13
C GLN A 568 -19.97 -10.40 6.76
N PHE A 569 -19.89 -10.39 8.08
CA PHE A 569 -19.30 -11.46 8.87
C PHE A 569 -20.31 -12.01 9.87
N SER A 570 -20.48 -13.34 9.86
CA SER A 570 -21.44 -14.04 10.74
C SER A 570 -20.72 -15.05 11.62
N PRO A 571 -20.18 -14.66 12.80
CA PRO A 571 -19.40 -15.56 13.65
C PRO A 571 -20.25 -16.76 14.09
N GLU A 572 -19.77 -17.99 13.94
CA GLU A 572 -20.60 -19.18 14.24
C GLU A 572 -20.92 -19.35 15.74
N ALA A 573 -20.03 -18.85 16.61
CA ALA A 573 -20.19 -18.86 18.06
C ALA A 573 -19.39 -17.70 18.70
N ALA A 574 -19.68 -17.39 19.97
CA ALA A 574 -19.01 -16.34 20.72
C ALA A 574 -17.49 -16.57 20.84
N GLY A 575 -16.76 -15.49 21.14
CA GLY A 575 -15.31 -15.50 21.36
C GLY A 575 -14.52 -14.63 20.37
N PRO A 576 -13.18 -14.58 20.53
CA PRO A 576 -12.31 -13.72 19.73
C PRO A 576 -12.21 -14.19 18.28
N HIS A 577 -12.36 -13.25 17.36
CA HIS A 577 -12.14 -13.44 15.93
C HIS A 577 -11.25 -12.33 15.40
N LEU A 578 -10.39 -12.68 14.45
CA LEU A 578 -9.58 -11.75 13.70
C LEU A 578 -10.22 -11.55 12.32
N LEU A 579 -10.44 -10.30 11.94
CA LEU A 579 -10.86 -9.92 10.61
C LEU A 579 -9.68 -9.31 9.85
N LEU A 580 -9.50 -9.71 8.61
CA LEU A 580 -8.45 -9.27 7.71
C LEU A 580 -9.07 -8.96 6.35
N ALA A 581 -8.60 -7.89 5.71
CA ALA A 581 -9.04 -7.50 4.37
C ALA A 581 -7.84 -7.06 3.54
N ARG A 582 -7.91 -7.28 2.23
CA ARG A 582 -6.92 -6.81 1.24
C ARG A 582 -7.64 -6.37 -0.03
N GLY A 583 -7.07 -5.39 -0.73
CA GLY A 583 -7.52 -5.06 -2.08
C GLY A 583 -7.05 -6.10 -3.09
N MET A 584 -7.70 -6.16 -4.24
CA MET A 584 -7.36 -7.03 -5.37
C MET A 584 -7.19 -6.16 -6.61
N VAL A 585 -6.10 -6.34 -7.36
CA VAL A 585 -5.93 -5.72 -8.68
C VAL A 585 -6.16 -6.79 -9.73
N GLY A 586 -7.32 -6.76 -10.37
CA GLY A 586 -7.82 -7.90 -11.14
C GLY A 586 -8.07 -9.09 -10.21
N GLN A 587 -7.32 -10.18 -10.43
CA GLN A 587 -7.37 -11.42 -9.63
C GLN A 587 -6.18 -11.55 -8.66
N LEU A 588 -5.27 -10.57 -8.65
CA LEU A 588 -4.04 -10.64 -7.87
C LEU A 588 -4.18 -9.86 -6.56
N PRO A 589 -3.86 -10.47 -5.42
CA PRO A 589 -4.03 -9.83 -4.12
C PRO A 589 -2.97 -8.78 -3.83
N LEU A 590 -3.39 -7.69 -3.20
CA LEU A 590 -2.51 -6.73 -2.54
C LEU A 590 -2.15 -7.22 -1.13
N GLU A 591 -1.32 -6.45 -0.43
CA GLU A 591 -1.01 -6.70 0.97
C GLU A 591 -2.26 -6.64 1.86
N TRP A 592 -2.23 -7.40 2.96
CA TRP A 592 -3.27 -7.32 3.98
C TRP A 592 -3.24 -5.96 4.68
N GLY A 593 -4.41 -5.36 4.83
CA GLY A 593 -4.60 -4.21 5.68
C GLY A 593 -4.46 -4.54 7.17
N PRO A 594 -4.53 -3.51 8.03
CA PRO A 594 -4.46 -3.72 9.47
C PRO A 594 -5.60 -4.64 9.94
N ALA A 595 -5.24 -5.64 10.74
CA ALA A 595 -6.20 -6.60 11.23
C ALA A 595 -7.15 -5.97 12.26
N ARG A 596 -8.41 -6.41 12.29
CA ARG A 596 -9.38 -5.99 13.29
C ARG A 596 -9.74 -7.16 14.20
N LEU A 597 -9.37 -7.06 15.47
CA LEU A 597 -9.81 -7.99 16.50
C LEU A 597 -11.24 -7.65 16.94
N VAL A 598 -12.12 -8.65 16.94
CA VAL A 598 -13.51 -8.52 17.41
C VAL A 598 -13.84 -9.66 18.37
N THR A 599 -14.70 -9.41 19.36
CA THR A 599 -15.13 -10.42 20.33
C THR A 599 -16.61 -10.69 20.11
N ALA A 600 -16.91 -11.81 19.47
CA ALA A 600 -18.28 -12.19 19.21
C ALA A 600 -19.03 -12.49 20.51
N THR A 601 -20.25 -11.99 20.66
CA THR A 601 -21.12 -12.28 21.80
C THR A 601 -22.14 -13.35 21.41
N GLU A 602 -22.58 -14.16 22.37
CA GLU A 602 -23.65 -15.14 22.11
C GLU A 602 -24.92 -14.41 21.64
N ASP A 603 -25.62 -15.01 20.68
CA ASP A 603 -26.99 -14.64 20.40
C ASP A 603 -27.85 -15.14 21.56
N THR A 604 -28.09 -14.27 22.53
CA THR A 604 -28.84 -14.64 23.73
C THR A 604 -30.31 -14.93 23.41
N GLY A 605 -30.79 -14.69 22.18
CA GLY A 605 -32.20 -14.88 21.79
C GLY A 605 -33.20 -14.14 22.69
N GLY A 606 -32.72 -13.30 23.61
CA GLY A 606 -33.44 -12.84 24.80
C GLY A 606 -34.28 -11.59 24.57
N ASP A 607 -34.27 -11.07 23.34
CA ASP A 607 -34.92 -9.82 22.98
C ASP A 607 -36.21 -10.00 22.19
N ALA A 608 -36.63 -11.25 21.93
CA ALA A 608 -37.94 -11.56 21.39
C ALA A 608 -39.04 -11.29 22.44
N GLY A 609 -39.28 -10.01 22.72
CA GLY A 609 -40.21 -9.49 23.73
C GLY A 609 -39.81 -8.16 24.36
N ALA A 610 -38.54 -7.74 24.23
CA ALA A 610 -38.08 -6.45 24.72
C ALA A 610 -38.47 -5.35 23.72
N THR A 611 -38.95 -4.21 24.21
CA THR A 611 -39.13 -3.01 23.39
C THR A 611 -37.79 -2.30 23.26
N ARG A 612 -37.38 -1.96 22.03
CA ARG A 612 -36.14 -1.22 21.72
C ARG A 612 -36.47 0.11 21.06
N ARG A 613 -35.87 1.18 21.55
CA ARG A 613 -36.15 2.54 21.10
C ARG A 613 -35.17 2.98 20.02
N LEU A 614 -35.71 3.40 18.88
CA LEU A 614 -34.99 4.16 17.86
C LEU A 614 -35.30 5.65 18.03
N THR A 615 -34.29 6.43 18.39
CA THR A 615 -34.35 7.90 18.42
C THR A 615 -33.80 8.43 17.11
N LEU A 616 -34.64 9.05 16.28
CA LEU A 616 -34.28 9.59 14.98
C LEU A 616 -34.29 11.12 15.01
N HIS A 617 -33.16 11.73 14.69
CA HIS A 617 -33.01 13.17 14.47
C HIS A 617 -32.99 13.46 12.96
N VAL A 618 -33.76 14.46 12.53
CA VAL A 618 -33.75 14.94 11.13
C VAL A 618 -33.38 16.42 11.12
N ASP A 619 -32.24 16.71 10.52
CA ASP A 619 -31.64 18.03 10.45
C ASP A 619 -31.74 18.56 9.02
N GLY A 620 -32.41 19.70 8.81
CA GLY A 620 -32.60 20.30 7.48
C GLY A 620 -33.88 19.86 6.75
N PRO A 621 -34.13 20.36 5.53
CA PRO A 621 -35.39 20.17 4.80
C PRO A 621 -35.42 18.82 4.07
N GLY A 622 -35.62 17.74 4.82
CA GLY A 622 -35.82 16.40 4.29
C GLY A 622 -36.71 15.54 5.17
N THR A 623 -37.02 14.33 4.70
CA THR A 623 -37.83 13.35 5.42
C THR A 623 -37.10 12.01 5.47
N VAL A 624 -37.45 11.16 6.43
CA VAL A 624 -36.90 9.80 6.53
C VAL A 624 -38.04 8.80 6.46
N GLN A 625 -38.02 7.96 5.43
CA GLN A 625 -38.93 6.82 5.32
C GLN A 625 -38.34 5.62 6.05
N ARG A 626 -39.12 4.99 6.94
CA ARG A 626 -38.73 3.78 7.67
C ARG A 626 -39.52 2.56 7.20
N SER A 627 -38.87 1.39 7.20
CA SER A 627 -39.50 0.10 6.96
C SER A 627 -39.00 -0.91 8.00
N PRO A 628 -39.88 -1.53 8.81
CA PRO A 628 -41.34 -1.33 8.84
C PRO A 628 -41.75 0.01 9.49
N GLY A 629 -42.89 0.58 9.07
CA GLY A 629 -43.57 1.65 9.81
C GLY A 629 -43.76 3.02 9.14
N GLY A 630 -43.49 3.18 7.84
CA GLY A 630 -43.97 4.34 7.06
C GLY A 630 -43.02 5.53 7.02
N THR A 631 -43.51 6.76 6.82
CA THR A 631 -42.66 7.96 6.72
C THR A 631 -42.62 8.70 8.05
N VAL A 632 -41.44 9.15 8.46
CA VAL A 632 -41.24 10.02 9.63
C VAL A 632 -41.01 11.45 9.15
N PHE A 633 -41.79 12.38 9.70
CA PHE A 633 -41.65 13.81 9.51
C PHE A 633 -41.20 14.42 10.83
N SER A 634 -40.07 15.12 10.82
CA SER A 634 -39.68 16.02 11.89
C SER A 634 -39.25 17.35 11.27
N SER A 635 -39.63 18.44 11.94
CA SER A 635 -39.15 19.79 11.59
C SER A 635 -37.62 19.83 11.60
N PRO A 636 -36.96 20.77 10.89
CA PRO A 636 -35.51 20.91 10.97
C PRO A 636 -35.03 20.96 12.43
N GLY A 637 -34.21 19.99 12.85
CA GLY A 637 -33.74 19.83 14.24
C GLY A 637 -34.67 19.02 15.15
N GLY A 638 -35.67 18.33 14.59
CA GLY A 638 -36.66 17.57 15.35
C GLY A 638 -36.24 16.11 15.61
N THR A 639 -36.57 15.62 16.80
CA THR A 639 -36.33 14.25 17.26
C THR A 639 -37.63 13.45 17.27
N THR A 640 -37.60 12.22 16.76
CA THR A 640 -38.71 11.27 16.83
C THR A 640 -38.24 9.99 17.52
N GLU A 641 -38.89 9.59 18.61
CA GLU A 641 -38.65 8.31 19.27
C GLU A 641 -39.65 7.26 18.78
N ILE A 642 -39.16 6.08 18.41
CA ILE A 642 -39.97 5.00 17.86
C ILE A 642 -39.57 3.69 18.52
N ASP A 643 -40.55 3.05 19.15
CA ASP A 643 -40.35 1.76 19.79
C ASP A 643 -40.62 0.61 18.81
N TYR A 644 -39.72 -0.37 18.81
CA TYR A 644 -39.80 -1.59 18.01
C TYR A 644 -39.69 -2.82 18.90
N ALA A 645 -40.15 -3.98 18.41
CA ALA A 645 -39.77 -5.24 19.02
C ALA A 645 -38.25 -5.42 18.90
N GLY A 646 -37.62 -5.98 19.94
CA GLY A 646 -36.19 -6.26 19.93
C GLY A 646 -35.80 -7.13 18.74
N ASN A 647 -34.60 -6.88 18.23
CA ASN A 647 -34.05 -7.44 17.00
C ASN A 647 -34.85 -7.13 15.72
N THR A 648 -35.72 -6.11 15.73
CA THR A 648 -36.35 -5.65 14.49
C THR A 648 -35.30 -5.00 13.59
N VAL A 649 -35.24 -5.46 12.33
CA VAL A 649 -34.46 -4.80 11.28
C VAL A 649 -35.26 -3.64 10.72
N VAL A 650 -34.72 -2.42 10.86
CA VAL A 650 -35.30 -1.18 10.37
C VAL A 650 -34.45 -0.65 9.23
N THR A 651 -35.05 -0.44 8.06
CA THR A 651 -34.46 0.34 6.97
C THR A 651 -34.94 1.78 7.07
N LEU A 652 -34.02 2.74 7.09
CA LEU A 652 -34.25 4.17 6.98
C LEU A 652 -33.84 4.65 5.58
N GLN A 653 -34.66 5.49 4.96
CA GLN A 653 -34.38 6.10 3.66
C GLN A 653 -34.61 7.61 3.73
N ALA A 654 -33.54 8.38 3.60
CA ALA A 654 -33.56 9.83 3.51
C ALA A 654 -34.15 10.27 2.18
N ARG A 655 -35.01 11.27 2.23
CA ARG A 655 -35.65 11.90 1.07
C ARG A 655 -35.55 13.41 1.22
N PRO A 656 -34.58 14.05 0.55
CA PRO A 656 -34.49 15.51 0.52
C PRO A 656 -35.77 16.12 -0.06
N ASN A 657 -36.19 17.29 0.45
CA ASN A 657 -37.24 18.07 -0.20
C ASN A 657 -36.73 18.65 -1.54
N THR A 658 -37.63 19.21 -2.35
CA THR A 658 -37.24 19.91 -3.58
C THR A 658 -36.24 21.02 -3.25
N GLU A 659 -35.09 21.03 -3.93
CA GLU A 659 -33.94 21.93 -3.72
C GLU A 659 -33.02 21.62 -2.52
N ALA A 660 -33.22 20.50 -1.83
CA ALA A 660 -32.36 20.04 -0.73
C ALA A 660 -31.40 18.92 -1.16
N GLY A 661 -30.22 18.84 -0.53
CA GLY A 661 -29.29 17.70 -0.68
C GLY A 661 -29.29 16.82 0.58
N PHE A 662 -29.04 15.51 0.45
CA PHE A 662 -28.79 14.66 1.62
C PHE A 662 -27.28 14.68 1.95
N MET A 663 -26.94 15.10 3.17
CA MET A 663 -25.56 15.23 3.63
C MET A 663 -25.03 13.95 4.26
N GLY A 664 -25.91 13.05 4.71
CA GLY A 664 -25.54 11.77 5.27
C GLY A 664 -26.19 11.46 6.61
N TRP A 665 -25.93 10.24 7.07
CA TRP A 665 -26.36 9.72 8.35
C TRP A 665 -25.26 9.82 9.41
N ASN A 666 -25.65 9.96 10.68
CA ASN A 666 -24.77 9.78 11.84
C ASN A 666 -25.45 8.93 12.93
N GLY A 667 -24.68 8.52 13.95
CA GLY A 667 -25.14 7.66 15.04
C GLY A 667 -25.11 6.17 14.69
N ALA A 668 -26.21 5.46 14.93
CA ALA A 668 -26.35 4.05 14.57
C ALA A 668 -26.44 3.80 13.05
N CYS A 669 -26.54 4.88 12.26
CA CYS A 669 -26.35 4.89 10.82
C CYS A 669 -25.14 5.77 10.47
N ALA A 670 -24.45 5.50 9.37
CA ALA A 670 -23.32 6.33 8.93
C ALA A 670 -23.21 6.36 7.39
N GLY A 671 -22.67 7.45 6.85
CA GLY A 671 -22.36 7.61 5.43
C GLY A 671 -23.40 8.41 4.64
N VAL A 672 -23.12 8.63 3.35
CA VAL A 672 -23.88 9.56 2.48
C VAL A 672 -24.92 8.89 1.60
N ALA A 673 -25.03 7.55 1.65
CA ALA A 673 -26.07 6.82 0.93
C ALA A 673 -27.44 7.19 1.50
N ASP A 674 -28.42 7.46 0.64
CA ASP A 674 -29.77 7.84 1.05
C ASP A 674 -30.50 6.74 1.83
N ARG A 675 -29.94 5.53 1.95
CA ARG A 675 -30.52 4.39 2.66
C ARG A 675 -29.56 3.84 3.73
N CYS A 676 -30.09 3.61 4.93
CA CYS A 676 -29.45 2.92 6.05
C CYS A 676 -30.28 1.72 6.52
N THR A 677 -29.67 0.59 6.88
CA THR A 677 -30.37 -0.53 7.52
C THR A 677 -29.73 -0.81 8.87
N LEU A 678 -30.54 -0.93 9.93
CA LEU A 678 -30.07 -1.13 11.30
C LEU A 678 -30.87 -2.25 11.99
N ASN A 679 -30.22 -3.02 12.84
CA ASN A 679 -30.85 -4.02 13.71
C ASN A 679 -31.01 -3.46 15.12
N LEU A 680 -32.25 -3.41 15.64
CA LEU A 680 -32.53 -2.90 16.99
C LEU A 680 -32.34 -4.00 18.05
N ASN A 681 -31.09 -4.36 18.32
CA ASN A 681 -30.68 -5.25 19.43
C ASN A 681 -30.35 -4.48 20.74
N GLY A 682 -30.80 -3.23 20.81
CA GLY A 682 -30.55 -2.24 21.87
C GLY A 682 -31.20 -0.91 21.45
N ASP A 683 -31.26 0.06 22.36
CA ASP A 683 -31.71 1.41 21.99
C ASP A 683 -30.68 2.06 21.06
N ARG A 684 -31.15 2.76 20.02
CA ARG A 684 -30.31 3.33 18.96
C ARG A 684 -30.69 4.77 18.70
N THR A 685 -29.71 5.62 18.46
CA THR A 685 -29.92 7.01 18.02
C THR A 685 -29.32 7.22 16.63
N VAL A 686 -30.07 7.84 15.73
CA VAL A 686 -29.68 8.11 14.33
C VAL A 686 -29.92 9.58 14.02
N TRP A 687 -29.02 10.21 13.26
CA TRP A 687 -29.19 11.54 12.69
C TRP A 687 -29.21 11.46 11.17
N ALA A 688 -30.12 12.20 10.53
CA ALA A 688 -30.22 12.37 9.10
C ALA A 688 -30.06 13.85 8.76
N SER A 689 -29.02 14.23 8.04
CA SER A 689 -28.74 15.64 7.74
C SER A 689 -29.03 15.98 6.28
N PHE A 690 -29.66 17.12 6.04
CA PHE A 690 -30.05 17.65 4.74
C PHE A 690 -29.55 19.09 4.58
N THR A 691 -29.05 19.45 3.41
CA THR A 691 -28.79 20.85 3.03
C THR A 691 -30.05 21.49 2.47
N GLY A 692 -30.28 22.75 2.79
CA GLY A 692 -31.28 23.60 2.14
C GLY A 692 -31.34 24.97 2.82
N ASN A 693 -31.99 25.92 2.15
CA ASN A 693 -32.01 27.35 2.45
C ASN A 693 -32.46 27.65 3.90
N LEU A 694 -31.53 27.59 4.85
CA LEU A 694 -31.73 27.97 6.24
C LEU A 694 -31.30 29.43 6.35
N ASP A 695 -32.22 30.33 6.72
CA ASP A 695 -31.85 31.71 7.00
C ASP A 695 -31.06 31.77 8.31
N ILE A 696 -29.76 31.51 8.24
CA ILE A 696 -28.85 31.57 9.39
C ILE A 696 -28.79 32.99 9.97
N ARG A 697 -29.31 34.02 9.26
CA ARG A 697 -29.42 35.40 9.77
C ARG A 697 -30.61 35.57 10.72
N ASN A 698 -31.55 34.63 10.75
CA ASN A 698 -32.56 34.58 11.80
C ASN A 698 -31.88 34.23 13.15
N PRO A 699 -32.11 35.01 14.22
CA PRO A 699 -31.52 34.75 15.54
C PRO A 699 -31.83 33.37 16.10
N GLY A 700 -33.07 32.88 15.95
CA GLY A 700 -33.47 31.57 16.47
C GLY A 700 -32.81 30.42 15.72
N THR A 701 -32.76 30.51 14.39
CA THR A 701 -32.07 29.54 13.54
C THR A 701 -30.57 29.49 13.84
N PHE A 702 -29.94 30.65 14.05
CA PHE A 702 -28.53 30.73 14.41
C PHE A 702 -28.22 30.04 15.73
N VAL A 703 -28.99 30.34 16.78
CA VAL A 703 -28.80 29.76 18.12
C VAL A 703 -28.98 28.25 18.07
N ALA A 704 -30.07 27.77 17.47
CA ALA A 704 -30.31 26.34 17.30
C ALA A 704 -29.17 25.64 16.57
N GLN A 705 -28.61 26.28 15.54
CA GLN A 705 -27.47 25.75 14.81
C GLN A 705 -26.18 25.67 15.65
N GLN A 706 -25.95 26.58 16.60
CA GLN A 706 -24.74 26.52 17.44
C GLN A 706 -24.78 25.35 18.43
N TYR A 707 -25.97 24.99 18.94
CA TYR A 707 -26.13 23.77 19.73
C TYR A 707 -25.69 22.52 18.93
N LEU A 708 -26.04 22.46 17.65
CA LEU A 708 -25.64 21.34 16.78
C LEU A 708 -24.16 21.38 16.43
N ASP A 709 -23.63 22.56 16.07
CA ASP A 709 -22.24 22.73 15.62
C ASP A 709 -21.23 22.51 16.75
N PHE A 710 -21.58 22.83 18.00
CA PHE A 710 -20.64 22.72 19.13
C PHE A 710 -20.98 21.61 20.12
N LEU A 711 -22.26 21.30 20.35
CA LEU A 711 -22.64 20.29 21.35
C LEU A 711 -23.19 19.00 20.72
N GLY A 712 -23.34 18.95 19.40
CA GLY A 712 -23.80 17.75 18.69
C GLY A 712 -25.25 17.33 19.01
N ARG A 713 -26.04 18.23 19.61
CA ARG A 713 -27.41 17.96 20.06
C ARG A 713 -28.32 19.15 19.84
N ALA A 714 -29.63 18.92 19.76
CA ALA A 714 -30.60 20.00 19.77
C ALA A 714 -30.56 20.75 21.12
N GLY A 715 -30.65 22.08 21.06
CA GLY A 715 -30.83 22.89 22.26
C GLY A 715 -32.20 22.66 22.88
N GLU A 716 -32.27 22.69 24.20
CA GLU A 716 -33.56 22.68 24.90
C GLU A 716 -34.36 23.93 24.50
N PRO A 717 -35.69 23.83 24.30
CA PRO A 717 -36.49 24.97 23.83
C PRO A 717 -36.29 26.24 24.65
N ALA A 718 -36.28 26.14 25.98
CA ALA A 718 -36.07 27.28 26.87
C ALA A 718 -34.67 27.92 26.72
N GLY A 719 -33.64 27.11 26.46
CA GLY A 719 -32.28 27.60 26.22
C GLY A 719 -32.16 28.31 24.86
N VAL A 720 -32.77 27.73 23.82
CA VAL A 720 -32.83 28.35 22.49
C VAL A 720 -33.59 29.68 22.55
N ASP A 721 -34.74 29.72 23.23
CA ASP A 721 -35.55 30.92 23.40
C ASP A 721 -34.78 32.02 24.13
N TYR A 722 -34.09 31.68 25.23
CA TYR A 722 -33.27 32.62 26.00
C TYR A 722 -32.19 33.28 25.14
N TRP A 723 -31.35 32.48 24.47
CA TRP A 723 -30.27 33.02 23.64
C TRP A 723 -30.79 33.79 22.42
N THR A 724 -31.95 33.37 21.89
CA THR A 724 -32.63 34.06 20.79
C THR A 724 -33.09 35.46 21.22
N ASP A 725 -33.71 35.57 22.40
CA ASP A 725 -34.17 36.83 22.98
C ASP A 725 -32.99 37.77 23.31
N GLU A 726 -31.90 37.25 23.89
CA GLU A 726 -30.67 38.01 24.11
C GLU A 726 -30.09 38.58 22.80
N LEU A 727 -30.08 37.77 21.73
CA LEU A 727 -29.57 38.19 20.42
C LEU A 727 -30.50 39.18 19.71
N GLN A 728 -31.82 38.96 19.77
CA GLN A 728 -32.84 39.83 19.15
C GLN A 728 -32.87 41.24 19.76
N ASN A 729 -32.68 41.33 21.08
CA ASN A 729 -32.68 42.61 21.78
C ASN A 729 -31.29 43.28 21.84
N GLY A 730 -30.29 42.72 21.15
CA GLY A 730 -28.93 43.29 21.08
C GLY A 730 -28.17 43.26 22.41
N ARG A 731 -28.57 42.40 23.35
CA ARG A 731 -27.87 42.20 24.64
C ARG A 731 -26.59 41.37 24.49
N THR A 732 -26.53 40.54 23.44
CA THR A 732 -25.35 39.75 23.07
C THR A 732 -25.11 39.79 21.56
N SER A 733 -23.98 39.26 21.11
CA SER A 733 -23.63 39.10 19.69
C SER A 733 -23.54 37.63 19.28
N ARG A 734 -23.61 37.37 17.98
CA ARG A 734 -23.44 36.02 17.42
C ARG A 734 -22.11 35.40 17.82
N ALA A 735 -21.03 36.19 17.75
CA ALA A 735 -19.71 35.76 18.18
C ALA A 735 -19.64 35.48 19.69
N ALA A 736 -20.32 36.28 20.51
CA ALA A 736 -20.37 36.06 21.96
C ALA A 736 -21.17 34.79 22.34
N ILE A 737 -22.23 34.46 21.59
CA ILE A 737 -22.97 33.21 21.75
C ILE A 737 -22.08 32.00 21.43
N VAL A 738 -21.42 32.00 20.27
CA VAL A 738 -20.48 30.91 19.91
C VAL A 738 -19.36 30.78 20.93
N ASN A 739 -18.81 31.89 21.40
CA ASN A 739 -17.82 31.87 22.48
C ASN A 739 -18.37 31.25 23.77
N SER A 740 -19.65 31.49 24.09
CA SER A 740 -20.31 30.91 25.27
C SER A 740 -20.45 29.39 25.16
N PHE A 741 -20.75 28.86 23.97
CA PHE A 741 -20.74 27.41 23.72
C PHE A 741 -19.35 26.82 23.87
N PHE A 742 -18.36 27.44 23.23
CA PHE A 742 -16.98 27.00 23.30
C PHE A 742 -16.43 27.01 24.73
N SER A 743 -16.73 28.06 25.50
CA SER A 743 -16.28 28.20 26.90
C SER A 743 -17.13 27.43 27.92
N SER A 744 -18.18 26.73 27.48
CA SER A 744 -19.00 25.92 28.39
C SER A 744 -18.21 24.74 28.95
N ALA A 745 -18.53 24.32 30.19
CA ALA A 745 -17.90 23.14 30.80
C ALA A 745 -18.13 21.88 29.95
N GLU A 746 -19.33 21.71 29.39
CA GLU A 746 -19.67 20.61 28.49
C GLU A 746 -18.70 20.51 27.30
N TYR A 747 -18.33 21.65 26.70
CA TYR A 747 -17.41 21.68 25.57
C TYR A 747 -15.94 21.58 26.00
N GLN A 748 -15.55 22.33 27.02
CA GLN A 748 -14.16 22.35 27.52
C GLN A 748 -13.76 20.99 28.07
N ASP A 749 -14.65 20.32 28.80
CA ASP A 749 -14.37 19.02 29.41
C ASP A 749 -14.60 17.87 28.43
N GLY A 750 -15.56 18.01 27.51
CA GLY A 750 -16.06 16.95 26.63
C GLY A 750 -15.41 16.87 25.24
N ILE A 751 -14.73 17.93 24.77
CA ILE A 751 -14.25 18.00 23.38
C ILE A 751 -12.79 18.45 23.29
N THR A 752 -12.42 19.52 23.98
CA THR A 752 -11.08 20.11 23.85
C THR A 752 -9.89 19.20 24.24
N PRO A 753 -10.00 18.26 25.21
CA PRO A 753 -8.87 17.40 25.57
C PRO A 753 -8.48 16.45 24.44
N VAL A 754 -9.46 15.95 23.69
CA VAL A 754 -9.23 15.07 22.53
C VAL A 754 -8.46 15.81 21.43
N THR A 755 -8.82 17.07 21.16
CA THR A 755 -8.10 17.91 20.19
C THR A 755 -6.65 18.16 20.64
N ARG A 756 -6.40 18.38 21.94
CA ARG A 756 -5.04 18.57 22.46
C ARG A 756 -4.18 17.31 22.30
N LEU A 757 -4.76 16.12 22.47
CA LEU A 757 -4.03 14.87 22.23
C LEU A 757 -3.48 14.78 20.81
N TYR A 758 -4.21 15.22 19.79
CA TYR A 758 -3.70 15.25 18.41
C TYR A 758 -2.45 16.11 18.25
N PHE A 759 -2.44 17.30 18.84
CA PHE A 759 -1.25 18.15 18.83
C PHE A 759 -0.12 17.52 19.66
N ALA A 760 -0.44 16.94 20.82
CA ALA A 760 0.57 16.34 21.70
C ALA A 760 1.26 15.13 21.08
N TYR A 761 0.48 14.28 20.41
CA TYR A 761 0.99 13.07 19.77
C TYR A 761 1.57 13.34 18.40
N PHE A 762 0.90 14.09 17.53
CA PHE A 762 1.22 14.07 16.10
C PHE A 762 1.69 15.42 15.53
N ASP A 763 1.75 16.46 16.38
CA ASP A 763 2.10 17.83 15.99
C ASP A 763 1.35 18.32 14.73
N ARG A 764 0.08 17.89 14.60
CA ARG A 764 -0.78 18.26 13.47
C ARG A 764 -2.19 18.57 13.91
N VAL A 765 -2.89 19.28 13.03
CA VAL A 765 -4.33 19.48 13.15
C VAL A 765 -5.04 18.14 12.91
N PRO A 766 -6.01 17.75 13.76
CA PRO A 766 -6.83 16.58 13.49
C PRO A 766 -7.60 16.71 12.18
N ASP A 767 -7.87 15.58 11.54
CA ASP A 767 -8.88 15.54 10.49
C ASP A 767 -10.30 15.55 11.10
N TYR A 768 -11.27 16.11 10.37
CA TYR A 768 -12.63 16.28 10.88
C TYR A 768 -13.27 14.95 11.29
N ALA A 769 -13.15 13.91 10.46
CA ALA A 769 -13.77 12.61 10.74
C ALA A 769 -13.13 11.91 11.96
N GLY A 770 -11.79 11.91 12.03
CA GLY A 770 -11.02 11.37 13.13
C GLY A 770 -11.35 12.07 14.45
N LEU A 771 -11.39 13.41 14.47
CA LEU A 771 -11.75 14.12 15.70
C LEU A 771 -13.19 13.81 16.15
N GLN A 772 -14.14 13.81 15.22
CA GLN A 772 -15.54 13.49 15.55
C GLN A 772 -15.68 12.07 16.11
N HIS A 773 -14.94 11.10 15.57
CA HIS A 773 -14.91 9.73 16.10
C HIS A 773 -14.47 9.69 17.57
N TRP A 774 -13.35 10.33 17.90
CA TRP A 774 -12.83 10.30 19.26
C TRP A 774 -13.62 11.15 20.25
N ILE A 775 -14.20 12.27 19.80
CA ILE A 775 -15.16 13.04 20.60
C ILE A 775 -16.36 12.16 20.95
N ALA A 776 -16.93 11.45 19.98
CA ALA A 776 -18.08 10.58 20.21
C ALA A 776 -17.74 9.43 21.18
N ALA A 777 -16.56 8.81 21.03
CA ALA A 777 -16.08 7.78 21.95
C ALA A 777 -15.93 8.31 23.38
N TYR A 778 -15.34 9.50 23.53
CA TYR A 778 -15.15 10.15 24.80
C TYR A 778 -16.49 10.53 25.46
N GLN A 779 -17.44 11.08 24.69
CA GLN A 779 -18.80 11.39 25.15
C GLN A 779 -19.62 10.14 25.50
N ALA A 780 -19.32 9.00 24.87
CA ALA A 780 -19.91 7.70 25.19
C ALA A 780 -19.32 7.06 26.47
N GLY A 781 -18.39 7.74 27.15
CA GLY A 781 -17.82 7.31 28.43
C GLY A 781 -16.44 6.66 28.33
N GLU A 782 -15.80 6.63 27.16
CA GLU A 782 -14.41 6.22 27.06
C GLU A 782 -13.51 7.27 27.74
N SER A 783 -12.58 6.83 28.61
CA SER A 783 -11.71 7.78 29.33
C SER A 783 -10.65 8.40 28.40
N LEU A 784 -10.22 9.63 28.71
CA LEU A 784 -9.18 10.32 27.94
C LEU A 784 -7.86 9.54 27.97
N GLN A 785 -7.57 8.85 29.07
CA GLN A 785 -6.40 7.99 29.20
C GLN A 785 -6.47 6.77 28.26
N ALA A 786 -7.65 6.19 28.07
CA ALA A 786 -7.83 5.08 27.13
C ALA A 786 -7.64 5.56 25.69
N ILE A 787 -8.23 6.68 25.31
CA ILE A 787 -8.04 7.30 23.98
C ILE A 787 -6.56 7.64 23.75
N SER A 788 -5.91 8.30 24.72
CA SER A 788 -4.49 8.61 24.68
C SER A 788 -3.63 7.34 24.54
N GLN A 789 -4.00 6.26 25.23
CA GLN A 789 -3.30 4.97 25.08
C GLN A 789 -3.44 4.39 23.68
N GLN A 790 -4.61 4.52 23.05
CA GLN A 790 -4.81 4.12 21.65
C GLN A 790 -3.95 4.97 20.69
N PHE A 791 -3.75 6.26 20.98
CA PHE A 791 -2.88 7.14 20.18
C PHE A 791 -1.40 6.72 20.33
N ALA A 792 -0.93 6.45 21.54
CA ALA A 792 0.43 5.96 21.80
C ALA A 792 0.75 4.62 21.11
N GLN A 793 -0.27 3.80 20.85
CA GLN A 793 -0.17 2.50 20.18
C GLN A 793 -0.53 2.57 18.69
N SER A 794 -0.88 3.75 18.19
CA SER A 794 -1.31 3.91 16.81
C SER A 794 -0.15 3.68 15.86
N VAL A 795 -0.49 3.13 14.68
CA VAL A 795 0.47 3.01 13.57
C VAL A 795 1.05 4.37 13.20
N GLU A 796 0.23 5.42 13.27
CA GLU A 796 0.67 6.80 13.03
C GLU A 796 1.78 7.24 14.01
N PHE A 797 1.63 6.97 15.31
CA PHE A 797 2.65 7.33 16.30
C PHE A 797 3.97 6.60 16.04
N VAL A 798 3.90 5.30 15.76
CA VAL A 798 5.07 4.47 15.48
C VAL A 798 5.74 4.88 14.16
N GLN A 799 4.97 5.22 13.13
CA GLN A 799 5.52 5.74 11.86
C GLN A 799 6.15 7.12 12.02
N THR A 800 5.57 7.97 12.86
CA THR A 800 6.04 9.35 13.03
C THR A 800 7.34 9.41 13.84
N TYR A 801 7.48 8.59 14.88
CA TYR A 801 8.61 8.69 15.81
C TYR A 801 9.46 7.43 15.96
N GLY A 802 9.08 6.33 15.31
CA GLY A 802 9.76 5.05 15.44
C GLY A 802 9.47 4.32 16.76
N ASN A 803 10.20 3.22 16.97
CA ASN A 803 10.05 2.39 18.17
C ASN A 803 10.92 2.93 19.32
N LEU A 804 10.38 3.91 20.05
CA LEU A 804 11.08 4.55 21.15
C LEU A 804 11.12 3.63 22.38
N ASN A 805 12.29 3.50 23.00
CA ASN A 805 12.37 3.02 24.38
C ASN A 805 11.84 4.08 25.36
N ASP A 806 11.71 3.74 26.65
CA ASP A 806 11.09 4.67 27.62
C ASP A 806 11.88 5.96 27.82
N ALA A 807 13.21 5.93 27.72
CA ALA A 807 14.03 7.15 27.83
C ALA A 807 13.88 8.05 26.60
N GLU A 808 13.86 7.45 25.42
CA GLU A 808 13.61 8.16 24.15
C GLU A 808 12.19 8.73 24.10
N PHE A 809 11.21 7.97 24.59
CA PHE A 809 9.83 8.43 24.70
C PHE A 809 9.72 9.65 25.63
N VAL A 810 10.30 9.58 26.84
CA VAL A 810 10.26 10.72 27.77
C VAL A 810 10.96 11.94 27.16
N ASP A 811 12.14 11.79 26.55
CA ASP A 811 12.82 12.91 25.89
C ASP A 811 11.98 13.53 24.76
N LEU A 812 11.36 12.69 23.92
CA LEU A 812 10.47 13.13 22.85
C LEU A 812 9.27 13.92 23.38
N VAL A 813 8.60 13.40 24.42
CA VAL A 813 7.42 14.04 25.01
C VAL A 813 7.76 15.44 25.52
N TYR A 814 8.89 15.62 26.21
CA TYR A 814 9.32 16.95 26.64
C TYR A 814 9.59 17.89 25.46
N ARG A 815 10.24 17.40 24.41
CA ARG A 815 10.59 18.23 23.26
C ARG A 815 9.36 18.63 22.44
N ASN A 816 8.47 17.68 22.15
CA ASN A 816 7.32 17.94 21.29
C ASN A 816 6.22 18.67 22.07
N VAL A 817 5.88 18.17 23.26
CA VAL A 817 4.78 18.73 24.05
C VAL A 817 5.22 20.02 24.76
N LEU A 818 6.37 20.04 25.43
CA LEU A 818 6.80 21.21 26.21
C LEU A 818 7.81 22.13 25.49
N GLY A 819 8.37 21.71 24.35
CA GLY A 819 9.31 22.53 23.58
C GLY A 819 10.70 22.63 24.21
N ARG A 820 11.05 21.72 25.13
CA ARG A 820 12.31 21.76 25.89
C ARG A 820 12.84 20.36 26.21
N ALA A 821 14.09 20.25 26.63
CA ALA A 821 14.65 18.98 27.11
C ALA A 821 14.11 18.64 28.53
N PRO A 822 14.03 17.36 28.91
CA PRO A 822 13.58 16.95 30.24
C PRO A 822 14.55 17.41 31.33
N GLU A 823 14.03 18.00 32.41
CA GLU A 823 14.85 18.26 33.59
C GLU A 823 15.28 16.95 34.29
N PRO A 824 16.46 16.90 34.95
CA PRO A 824 16.99 15.65 35.49
C PRO A 824 16.05 14.91 36.46
N GLN A 825 15.36 15.65 37.33
CA GLN A 825 14.43 15.06 38.29
C GLN A 825 13.13 14.58 37.63
N GLY A 826 12.60 15.35 36.67
CA GLY A 826 11.42 14.96 35.89
C GLY A 826 11.67 13.74 35.04
N ASN A 827 12.84 13.65 34.39
CA ASN A 827 13.24 12.48 33.61
C ASN A 827 13.25 11.21 34.46
N VAL A 828 13.92 11.27 35.63
CA VAL A 828 13.99 10.13 36.57
C VAL A 828 12.59 9.71 37.04
N PHE A 829 11.73 10.68 37.35
CA PHE A 829 10.36 10.40 37.80
C PHE A 829 9.55 9.64 36.74
N TRP A 830 9.53 10.11 35.49
CA TRP A 830 8.75 9.48 34.43
C TRP A 830 9.28 8.10 34.04
N LEU A 831 10.60 7.95 34.00
CA LEU A 831 11.24 6.66 33.76
C LEU A 831 10.89 5.63 34.84
N GLN A 832 10.92 6.03 36.11
CA GLN A 832 10.52 5.15 37.22
C GLN A 832 9.03 4.79 37.14
N ALA A 833 8.18 5.75 36.79
CA ALA A 833 6.74 5.51 36.65
C ALA A 833 6.44 4.50 35.51
N LEU A 834 7.07 4.65 34.35
CA LEU A 834 6.95 3.71 33.23
C LEU A 834 7.47 2.31 33.60
N GLN A 835 8.61 2.22 34.29
CA GLN A 835 9.15 0.96 34.80
C GLN A 835 8.24 0.26 35.82
N GLN A 836 7.42 1.02 36.55
CA GLN A 836 6.42 0.51 37.50
C GLN A 836 5.07 0.18 36.84
N GLY A 837 4.99 0.25 35.50
CA GLY A 837 3.81 -0.16 34.75
C GLY A 837 2.82 0.97 34.42
N LEU A 838 3.21 2.24 34.63
CA LEU A 838 2.43 3.36 34.11
C LEU A 838 2.45 3.31 32.57
N LEU A 839 1.29 3.47 31.94
CA LEU A 839 1.17 3.40 30.48
C LEU A 839 1.56 4.73 29.83
N ARG A 840 2.10 4.67 28.60
CA ARG A 840 2.47 5.87 27.82
C ARG A 840 1.30 6.83 27.58
N GLY A 841 0.09 6.30 27.38
CA GLY A 841 -1.14 7.08 27.30
C GLY A 841 -1.44 7.86 28.58
N GLN A 842 -1.12 7.30 29.74
CA GLN A 842 -1.29 7.98 31.03
C GLN A 842 -0.25 9.10 31.20
N VAL A 843 1.00 8.86 30.80
CA VAL A 843 2.05 9.90 30.77
C VAL A 843 1.60 11.06 29.87
N MET A 844 1.22 10.76 28.63
CA MET A 844 0.81 11.79 27.66
C MET A 844 -0.44 12.55 28.07
N THR A 845 -1.38 11.91 28.78
CA THR A 845 -2.53 12.64 29.32
C THR A 845 -2.09 13.66 30.36
N GLN A 846 -1.10 13.36 31.21
CA GLN A 846 -0.57 14.33 32.18
C GLN A 846 0.19 15.49 31.52
N PHE A 847 0.93 15.23 30.44
CA PHE A 847 1.60 16.28 29.68
C PHE A 847 0.61 17.14 28.89
N SER A 848 -0.33 16.52 28.16
CA SER A 848 -1.36 17.20 27.38
C SER A 848 -2.24 18.11 28.23
N GLU A 849 -2.59 17.65 29.43
CA GLU A 849 -3.49 18.39 30.32
C GLU A 849 -2.75 19.24 31.37
N SER A 850 -1.42 19.37 31.25
CA SER A 850 -0.64 20.31 32.06
C SER A 850 -1.04 21.75 31.76
N ASP A 851 -0.93 22.64 32.77
CA ASP A 851 -1.20 24.07 32.58
C ASP A 851 -0.30 24.69 31.50
N GLU A 852 0.97 24.27 31.45
CA GLU A 852 1.95 24.70 30.45
C GLU A 852 1.47 24.37 29.03
N TYR A 853 1.05 23.12 28.78
CA TYR A 853 0.65 22.71 27.44
C TYR A 853 -0.72 23.26 27.02
N ARG A 854 -1.67 23.34 27.95
CA ARG A 854 -2.98 23.96 27.69
C ARG A 854 -2.83 25.42 27.28
N GLN A 855 -1.92 26.17 27.92
CA GLN A 855 -1.61 27.54 27.53
C GLN A 855 -0.93 27.61 26.16
N ARG A 856 0.06 26.74 25.90
CA ARG A 856 0.79 26.69 24.63
C ARG A 856 -0.10 26.38 23.43
N THR A 857 -1.08 25.49 23.61
CA THR A 857 -1.95 25.02 22.52
C THR A 857 -3.30 25.72 22.43
N ALA A 858 -3.58 26.69 23.32
CA ALA A 858 -4.88 27.37 23.38
C ALA A 858 -5.33 27.93 22.03
N ALA A 859 -4.45 28.67 21.33
CA ALA A 859 -4.76 29.24 20.03
C ALA A 859 -5.00 28.16 18.96
N SER A 860 -4.15 27.13 18.91
CA SER A 860 -4.26 26.01 17.97
C SER A 860 -5.56 25.23 18.13
N VAL A 861 -5.92 24.89 19.37
CA VAL A 861 -7.17 24.19 19.69
C VAL A 861 -8.36 25.06 19.31
N GLN A 862 -8.33 26.34 19.66
CA GLN A 862 -9.43 27.25 19.39
C GLN A 862 -9.69 27.42 17.88
N VAL A 863 -8.64 27.63 17.08
CA VAL A 863 -8.77 27.73 15.61
C VAL A 863 -9.30 26.42 15.02
N SER A 864 -8.74 25.27 15.40
CA SER A 864 -9.22 23.96 14.93
C SER A 864 -10.71 23.79 15.22
N MET A 865 -11.15 24.14 16.42
CA MET A 865 -12.55 24.00 16.80
C MET A 865 -13.47 24.99 16.09
N MET A 866 -13.00 26.16 15.65
CA MET A 866 -13.81 27.06 14.81
C MET A 866 -14.04 26.47 13.41
N TYR A 867 -13.00 25.91 12.79
CA TYR A 867 -13.15 25.22 11.50
C TYR A 867 -14.08 24.01 11.62
N MET A 868 -13.94 23.22 12.68
CA MET A 868 -14.74 22.00 12.83
C MET A 868 -16.18 22.28 13.25
N GLY A 869 -16.42 23.22 14.18
CA GLY A 869 -17.77 23.59 14.59
C GLY A 869 -18.49 24.40 13.51
N LEU A 870 -17.89 25.53 13.09
CA LEU A 870 -18.54 26.47 12.18
C LEU A 870 -18.37 26.10 10.70
N LEU A 871 -17.36 25.36 10.28
CA LEU A 871 -17.19 25.02 8.86
C LEU A 871 -17.32 23.52 8.57
N ARG A 872 -17.39 22.68 9.61
CA ARG A 872 -17.50 21.21 9.53
C ARG A 872 -16.45 20.57 8.63
N ARG A 873 -15.23 21.10 8.68
CA ARG A 873 -14.06 20.55 8.00
C ARG A 873 -12.79 20.85 8.78
N SER A 874 -11.70 20.19 8.40
CA SER A 874 -10.37 20.58 8.86
C SER A 874 -9.93 21.90 8.23
N PRO A 875 -9.14 22.72 8.93
CA PRO A 875 -8.50 23.86 8.31
C PRO A 875 -7.46 23.42 7.29
N ASP A 876 -7.27 24.25 6.26
CA ASP A 876 -6.08 24.20 5.44
C ASP A 876 -4.88 24.80 6.19
N ALA A 877 -3.66 24.41 5.82
CA ALA A 877 -2.45 24.80 6.54
C ALA A 877 -2.23 26.31 6.58
N ALA A 878 -2.56 27.04 5.51
CA ALA A 878 -2.36 28.48 5.43
C ALA A 878 -3.36 29.23 6.32
N GLY A 879 -4.65 28.89 6.23
CA GLY A 879 -5.69 29.49 7.06
C GLY A 879 -5.49 29.19 8.55
N PHE A 880 -5.10 27.95 8.90
CA PHE A 880 -4.76 27.60 10.28
C PHE A 880 -3.63 28.49 10.83
N ALA A 881 -2.50 28.54 10.12
CA ALA A 881 -1.33 29.28 10.55
C ALA A 881 -1.62 30.78 10.70
N GLU A 882 -2.38 31.36 9.78
CA GLU A 882 -2.76 32.77 9.83
C GLU A 882 -3.61 33.09 11.07
N TRP A 883 -4.66 32.31 11.34
CA TRP A 883 -5.53 32.56 12.49
C TRP A 883 -4.81 32.36 13.83
N VAL A 884 -3.96 31.32 13.93
CA VAL A 884 -3.14 31.10 15.12
C VAL A 884 -2.19 32.28 15.34
N ALA A 885 -1.53 32.78 14.28
CA ALA A 885 -0.63 33.92 14.37
C ALA A 885 -1.34 35.19 14.85
N ARG A 886 -2.57 35.44 14.36
CA ARG A 886 -3.34 36.62 14.78
C ARG A 886 -3.80 36.55 16.24
N LEU A 887 -4.25 35.39 16.73
CA LEU A 887 -4.55 35.20 18.15
C LEU A 887 -3.31 35.44 19.01
N ASN A 888 -2.16 34.90 18.61
CA ASN A 888 -0.89 35.11 19.31
C ASN A 888 -0.42 36.58 19.29
N GLN A 889 -0.87 37.39 18.33
CA GLN A 889 -0.61 38.83 18.23
C GLN A 889 -1.67 39.69 18.95
N GLY A 890 -2.58 39.07 19.70
CA GLY A 890 -3.57 39.77 20.52
C GLY A 890 -4.91 40.05 19.84
N GLN A 891 -5.22 39.41 18.70
CA GLN A 891 -6.58 39.43 18.17
C GLN A 891 -7.54 38.82 19.20
N SER A 892 -8.69 39.46 19.42
CA SER A 892 -9.69 38.92 20.33
C SER A 892 -10.34 37.66 19.75
N VAL A 893 -10.66 36.70 20.62
CA VAL A 893 -11.40 35.49 20.27
C VAL A 893 -12.73 35.82 19.60
N LEU A 894 -13.43 36.86 20.07
CA LEU A 894 -14.67 37.32 19.44
C LEU A 894 -14.44 37.82 18.01
N GLY A 895 -13.31 38.48 17.75
CA GLY A 895 -12.92 38.92 16.40
C GLY A 895 -12.61 37.75 15.46
N LEU A 896 -11.97 36.69 15.97
CA LEU A 896 -11.77 35.43 15.24
C LEU A 896 -13.14 34.84 14.85
N ILE A 897 -14.00 34.59 15.83
CA ILE A 897 -15.32 33.97 15.62
C ILE A 897 -16.15 34.78 14.63
N GLN A 898 -16.17 36.12 14.77
CA GLN A 898 -16.89 37.00 13.86
C GLN A 898 -16.41 36.85 12.42
N GLY A 899 -15.09 36.71 12.21
CA GLY A 899 -14.50 36.45 10.89
C GLY A 899 -14.99 35.15 10.24
N PHE A 900 -15.21 34.10 11.02
CA PHE A 900 -15.80 32.84 10.52
C PHE A 900 -17.27 33.02 10.19
N ILE A 901 -18.06 33.61 11.09
CA ILE A 901 -19.52 33.79 10.92
C ILE A 901 -19.83 34.66 9.69
N ASP A 902 -19.02 35.68 9.42
CA ASP A 902 -19.22 36.58 8.27
C ASP A 902 -18.61 36.04 6.97
N SER A 903 -17.91 34.90 7.03
CA SER A 903 -17.26 34.34 5.85
C SER A 903 -18.30 33.86 4.81
N PRO A 904 -18.03 34.04 3.51
CA PRO A 904 -18.85 33.46 2.45
C PRO A 904 -19.00 31.94 2.59
N GLU A 905 -17.98 31.29 3.15
CA GLU A 905 -17.97 29.85 3.39
C GLU A 905 -18.98 29.43 4.47
N TYR A 906 -19.00 30.13 5.61
CA TYR A 906 -19.99 29.87 6.65
C TYR A 906 -21.41 30.13 6.16
N LEU A 907 -21.63 31.27 5.50
CA LEU A 907 -22.94 31.61 4.94
C LEU A 907 -23.37 30.59 3.87
N GLY A 908 -22.43 30.16 3.02
CA GLY A 908 -22.62 29.14 1.99
C GLY A 908 -22.97 27.76 2.52
N ARG A 909 -22.75 27.46 3.82
CA ARG A 909 -23.30 26.24 4.44
C ARG A 909 -24.83 26.25 4.48
N PHE A 910 -25.45 27.43 4.43
CA PHE A 910 -26.87 27.63 4.70
C PHE A 910 -27.64 28.33 3.55
N SER A 911 -26.93 28.94 2.59
CA SER A 911 -27.49 29.55 1.38
C SER A 911 -27.07 28.78 0.13
N ASN A 912 -27.99 28.59 -0.81
CA ASN A 912 -27.73 28.01 -2.15
C ASN A 912 -26.62 28.74 -2.91
#